data_AF-A0A4V1G4D6-F1
#
_entry.id   AF-A0A4V1G4D6-F1
#
_cell.length_a   1.000
_cell.length_b   1.000
_cell.length_c   1.000
_cell.angle_alpha   90.00
_cell.angle_beta   90.00
_cell.angle_gamma   90.00
#
_symmetry.space_group_name_H-M   'P 1'
#
loop_
_entity.id
_entity.type
_entity.pdbx_description
1 polymer ?
#
loop_
_entity_poly.entity_id
_entity_poly.type
_entity_poly.pdbx_seq_one_letter_code
_entity_poly.pdbx_strand_id
1 'polypeptide(L)'
;MNSSFMKTISIMLVICLSLSWIGTTNTAVEAQGNPPLLFNDFEDGNTSDWNLPSGFALHTDNGNKMLRYVYQSGSSTRKYAVAGSSDWSQYAVEAKLQSSSDSNSIGVYARYGGENNHYLLRLDTGSDTLSLVKKLNGNATLLDSAPVVLDLNTLYTVKLAVDGNQLTGYVDGAPLLSATDSSLTKGKIAIGGYSKSSYSVDDVLVSDLRTAVSIDVQPDSPVLLVDEVRKLSSTVLDQGGQPMNDAAVSWSSDDAAIAAVDSAGNVTAVAAGTTTIRASFNNLEATAAVTVQELEEELPLELKRTLQPIAVDGVLDESVWNLDRTARKAVLGTSGNTVNFGTLWDDKYLYVGVKVFDDQLYSDSEDSYENDSVEVFIDGDHNHGSTYDVNDWHFRKGYNDDALFERLNERIGVQHASAAIPGGYAVELAIPWLNLGLTAEAGLDFGFDLAVNDDDNGGAREAQLVWNGIADNYKNTVAFGDATLLADTVGTAVTVPAPAAVDRYVTPQGAGTKDGSSWANALAGDQVGGLQAAWDATGDANTLYIGSGTYTVPQTLTLTRGGTDRENWKKLQGVDTGAGVPIFQGDWSLQNQVNRSLIDVPLGVSYWQIEDIVIENYYYGIYANGQHTGIRVVDVDMHNMSDGVYLWGRATRSNPDAGSHDIMIKGGTYTNYTKSAVRFRNGNYLASVIGVTADAGGQANFTSGSFPMGFRIGNSPESEYIFDHDIVFQDVVSSNSWHENGSSNYWNGDGFSAERQVYNLTYVRSKAFDSTDGGWDDKSINPVFIDTVAFGNKRNYRIWSADKAVFMRAIGGYSYKRGGNSDSIGLWVGSAVGKAEMYYSTLYNNAQSEISLEGPTNQVDLYNSIIGDSRGGDLYTLNGGQVNAYQTEEYSAGIQGTDPQLVNGSNANWKGDSTDFNSQLYGASKGYHYPGPSTAPYTVQISTSSIALDSFEQLTVHAQVLDPSGQPVSDPEEVIWYSDDASLARLLQSRGAEAVIEGLSAGSTELVAMYKGAEAKVTVSVTE
;
A
#
# COMPACT_ATOMS: atom_id res chain seq x y z
N MET A 1 31.02 4.07 64.13
CA MET A 1 31.42 4.71 65.40
C MET A 1 31.56 6.20 65.14
N ASN A 2 30.75 7.01 65.83
CA ASN A 2 30.89 8.42 66.28
C ASN A 2 31.75 9.41 65.47
N SER A 3 31.40 10.69 65.25
CA SER A 3 30.28 11.52 65.70
C SER A 3 30.40 12.92 65.06
N SER A 4 29.23 13.52 64.78
CA SER A 4 28.87 14.94 64.59
C SER A 4 29.84 16.07 65.04
N PHE A 5 29.89 17.18 64.29
CA PHE A 5 29.41 18.52 64.71
C PHE A 5 29.51 19.60 63.59
N MET A 6 28.48 20.44 63.45
CA MET A 6 28.42 21.65 62.61
C MET A 6 29.11 22.86 63.26
N LYS A 7 29.75 23.74 62.46
CA LYS A 7 29.52 25.22 62.36
C LYS A 7 30.60 25.97 61.52
N THR A 8 30.18 26.47 60.36
CA THR A 8 30.22 27.86 59.85
C THR A 8 31.50 28.75 59.87
N ILE A 9 31.94 29.12 58.64
CA ILE A 9 32.55 30.39 58.12
C ILE A 9 34.00 30.78 58.49
N SER A 10 34.93 30.72 57.52
CA SER A 10 35.52 31.88 56.77
C SER A 10 36.89 31.60 56.11
N ILE A 11 36.96 31.91 54.81
CA ILE A 11 38.07 32.55 54.05
C ILE A 11 39.34 31.75 53.63
N MET A 12 39.42 31.63 52.30
CA MET A 12 40.56 31.65 51.35
C MET A 12 41.82 30.79 51.55
N LEU A 13 41.95 29.83 50.61
CA LEU A 13 42.93 29.73 49.53
C LEU A 13 44.44 29.78 49.86
N VAL A 14 45.18 28.78 49.37
CA VAL A 14 46.32 28.86 48.40
C VAL A 14 47.20 27.60 48.54
N ILE A 15 47.64 27.05 47.41
CA ILE A 15 49.00 26.54 47.06
C ILE A 15 48.85 25.74 45.74
N CYS A 16 49.25 26.31 44.59
CA CYS A 16 50.55 26.13 43.90
C CYS A 16 50.37 25.20 42.69
N LEU A 17 51.05 25.27 41.54
CA LEU A 17 52.23 25.94 40.96
C LEU A 17 52.06 25.69 39.43
N SER A 18 52.64 26.35 38.43
CA SER A 18 53.75 27.28 38.19
C SER A 18 53.69 27.56 36.66
N LEU A 19 53.94 28.75 36.11
CA LEU A 19 55.29 29.26 35.83
C LEU A 19 55.27 30.79 35.57
N SER A 20 56.27 31.45 36.17
CA SER A 20 56.88 32.78 36.00
C SER A 20 57.19 33.22 34.55
N TRP A 21 57.39 34.49 34.14
CA TRP A 21 57.34 35.85 34.71
C TRP A 21 57.65 36.84 33.55
N ILE A 22 57.10 38.06 33.58
CA ILE A 22 57.78 39.39 33.41
C ILE A 22 56.71 40.51 33.33
N GLY A 23 56.82 41.48 34.25
CA GLY A 23 56.74 42.92 33.94
C GLY A 23 55.37 43.58 33.86
N THR A 24 54.87 44.08 34.99
CA THR A 24 53.76 45.05 35.07
C THR A 24 54.19 46.47 34.71
N THR A 25 53.36 47.19 33.94
CA THR A 25 53.00 48.59 34.24
C THR A 25 51.50 48.78 34.05
N ASN A 26 50.84 49.29 35.10
CA ASN A 26 49.45 49.76 35.11
C ASN A 26 49.16 50.72 33.95
N THR A 27 48.04 50.50 33.24
CA THR A 27 47.15 51.57 32.75
C THR A 27 45.73 51.02 32.58
N ALA A 28 44.77 51.76 33.15
CA ALA A 28 43.35 51.86 32.83
C ALA A 28 42.55 50.60 32.40
N VAL A 29 41.46 50.36 33.15
CA VAL A 29 40.27 49.70 32.62
C VAL A 29 39.75 50.55 31.45
N GLU A 30 40.00 50.14 30.21
CA GLU A 30 39.22 50.60 29.06
C GLU A 30 37.97 49.72 28.97
N ALA A 31 36.80 50.34 29.03
CA ALA A 31 35.55 49.68 28.69
C ALA A 31 35.65 49.21 27.23
N GLN A 32 35.50 47.90 26.99
CA GLN A 32 35.30 47.39 25.63
C GLN A 32 34.00 47.99 25.09
N GLY A 33 34.11 49.02 24.25
CA GLY A 33 33.00 49.47 23.42
C GLY A 33 32.66 48.42 22.36
N ASN A 34 31.45 48.48 21.82
CA ASN A 34 31.07 47.63 20.68
C ASN A 34 32.07 47.83 19.53
N PRO A 35 32.39 46.76 18.76
CA PRO A 35 33.13 46.93 17.53
C PRO A 35 32.41 47.93 16.61
N PRO A 36 33.16 48.70 15.80
CA PRO A 36 32.55 49.66 14.89
C PRO A 36 31.63 48.92 13.89
N LEU A 37 30.46 49.50 13.63
CA LEU A 37 29.54 49.02 12.58
C LEU A 37 30.16 49.16 11.20
N LEU A 38 31.04 50.16 11.01
CA LEU A 38 31.83 50.39 9.82
C LEU A 38 33.07 51.23 10.16
N PHE A 39 34.22 50.91 9.60
CA PHE A 39 35.42 51.76 9.63
C PHE A 39 36.10 51.73 8.27
N ASN A 40 36.50 52.89 7.75
CA ASN A 40 37.27 52.98 6.52
C ASN A 40 38.16 54.24 6.56
N ASP A 41 39.47 54.02 6.67
CA ASP A 41 40.53 55.02 6.57
C ASP A 41 41.08 55.15 5.14
N PHE A 42 40.56 54.35 4.20
CA PHE A 42 40.91 54.30 2.78
C PHE A 42 42.37 53.95 2.45
N GLU A 43 43.22 53.65 3.44
CA GLU A 43 44.66 53.43 3.28
C GLU A 43 44.98 52.14 2.52
N ASP A 44 44.13 51.13 2.67
CA ASP A 44 44.19 49.87 1.91
C ASP A 44 43.76 50.02 0.43
N GLY A 45 43.19 51.18 0.06
CA GLY A 45 42.66 51.47 -1.26
C GLY A 45 41.28 50.87 -1.54
N ASN A 46 40.59 50.35 -0.52
CA ASN A 46 39.29 49.69 -0.65
C ASN A 46 38.12 50.68 -0.50
N THR A 47 37.24 50.72 -1.49
CA THR A 47 35.99 51.49 -1.45
C THR A 47 34.75 50.62 -1.71
N SER A 48 34.86 49.29 -1.59
CA SER A 48 33.80 48.35 -1.99
C SER A 48 32.52 48.45 -1.14
N ASP A 49 32.64 48.85 0.13
CA ASP A 49 31.50 49.06 1.03
C ASP A 49 30.69 50.34 0.70
N TRP A 50 31.16 51.13 -0.26
CA TRP A 50 30.62 52.44 -0.60
C TRP A 50 29.96 52.47 -1.97
N ASN A 51 28.75 53.03 -2.03
CA ASN A 51 28.15 53.47 -3.28
C ASN A 51 28.65 54.89 -3.62
N LEU A 52 29.55 54.98 -4.61
CA LEU A 52 30.21 56.22 -5.01
C LEU A 52 29.56 56.84 -6.27
N PRO A 53 29.01 58.08 -6.20
CA PRO A 53 28.54 58.76 -7.40
C PRO A 53 29.71 59.30 -8.25
N SER A 54 29.42 59.65 -9.51
CA SER A 54 30.42 60.19 -10.43
C SER A 54 31.14 61.42 -9.86
N GLY A 55 32.47 61.41 -9.93
CA GLY A 55 33.37 62.45 -9.44
C GLY A 55 34.12 62.09 -8.15
N PHE A 56 33.77 61.00 -7.47
CA PHE A 56 34.56 60.46 -6.36
C PHE A 56 35.70 59.55 -6.83
N ALA A 57 36.89 59.73 -6.25
CA ALA A 57 38.03 58.84 -6.43
C ALA A 57 38.96 58.93 -5.21
N LEU A 58 39.75 57.87 -4.97
CA LEU A 58 40.82 57.93 -3.99
C LEU A 58 41.92 58.91 -4.45
N HIS A 59 42.37 59.74 -3.52
CA HIS A 59 43.43 60.70 -3.76
C HIS A 59 44.49 60.59 -2.68
N THR A 60 45.75 60.46 -3.10
CA THR A 60 46.89 60.38 -2.18
C THR A 60 47.52 61.75 -2.01
N ASP A 61 47.55 62.25 -0.77
CA ASP A 61 48.25 63.48 -0.37
C ASP A 61 49.28 63.16 0.71
N ASN A 62 50.56 63.41 0.44
CA ASN A 62 51.69 63.10 1.32
C ASN A 62 51.72 61.65 1.90
N GLY A 63 51.18 60.69 1.14
CA GLY A 63 51.11 59.28 1.54
C GLY A 63 49.80 58.85 2.18
N ASN A 64 48.93 59.79 2.58
CA ASN A 64 47.59 59.54 3.11
C ASN A 64 46.57 59.46 1.97
N LYS A 65 45.80 58.37 1.87
CA LYS A 65 44.76 58.18 0.87
C LYS A 65 43.43 58.62 1.44
N MET A 66 42.83 59.63 0.83
CA MET A 66 41.50 60.11 1.20
C MET A 66 40.52 59.92 0.04
N LEU A 67 39.24 59.71 0.36
CA LEU A 67 38.20 59.74 -0.65
C LEU A 67 37.92 61.20 -1.05
N ARG A 68 38.23 61.56 -2.30
CA ARG A 68 38.07 62.94 -2.80
C ARG A 68 36.97 63.03 -3.83
N TYR A 69 36.09 64.02 -3.67
CA TYR A 69 35.24 64.49 -4.75
C TYR A 69 36.00 65.53 -5.59
N VAL A 70 36.16 65.27 -6.88
CA VAL A 70 36.78 66.19 -7.84
C VAL A 70 35.69 66.99 -8.56
N TYR A 71 35.67 68.30 -8.34
CA TYR A 71 34.70 69.19 -8.93
C TYR A 71 34.85 69.31 -10.46
N GLN A 72 33.72 69.27 -11.17
CA GLN A 72 33.65 69.48 -12.63
C GLN A 72 33.02 70.85 -12.90
N SER A 73 33.70 71.71 -13.66
CA SER A 73 33.30 73.12 -13.84
C SER A 73 31.90 73.25 -14.47
N GLY A 74 31.06 74.11 -13.87
CA GLY A 74 29.73 74.45 -14.37
C GLY A 74 28.54 73.68 -13.75
N SER A 75 28.78 72.81 -12.76
CA SER A 75 27.73 72.00 -12.11
C SER A 75 27.70 72.25 -10.60
N SER A 76 26.74 73.03 -10.09
CA SER A 76 26.48 73.06 -8.64
C SER A 76 25.56 71.90 -8.26
N THR A 77 26.12 70.85 -7.67
CA THR A 77 25.38 69.61 -7.41
C THR A 77 25.69 69.03 -6.03
N ARG A 78 24.78 68.20 -5.51
CA ARG A 78 24.98 67.42 -4.29
C ARG A 78 25.63 66.10 -4.65
N LYS A 79 26.73 65.78 -3.96
CA LYS A 79 27.49 64.56 -4.17
C LYS A 79 27.82 64.01 -2.80
N TYR A 80 27.48 62.75 -2.56
CA TYR A 80 27.75 62.08 -1.30
C TYR A 80 27.91 60.58 -1.57
N ALA A 81 28.81 59.93 -0.84
CA ALA A 81 29.00 58.49 -0.86
C ALA A 81 28.11 57.86 0.21
N VAL A 82 27.50 56.70 -0.07
CA VAL A 82 26.56 56.02 0.85
C VAL A 82 27.10 54.66 1.24
N ALA A 83 27.03 54.29 2.52
CA ALA A 83 27.45 52.99 3.04
C ALA A 83 26.58 52.53 4.22
N GLY A 84 26.70 51.26 4.60
CA GLY A 84 26.03 50.70 5.78
C GLY A 84 24.62 50.16 5.56
N SER A 85 24.01 49.69 6.64
CA SER A 85 22.71 49.00 6.64
C SER A 85 21.53 49.97 6.81
N SER A 86 20.40 49.67 6.14
CA SER A 86 19.14 50.40 6.34
C SER A 86 18.48 50.14 7.70
N ASP A 87 18.95 49.12 8.44
CA ASP A 87 18.38 48.74 9.74
C ASP A 87 19.06 49.39 10.95
N TRP A 88 20.16 50.12 10.74
CA TRP A 88 20.81 50.84 11.83
C TRP A 88 19.92 51.93 12.40
N SER A 89 19.63 51.83 13.70
CA SER A 89 18.72 52.70 14.43
C SER A 89 19.47 53.65 15.37
N GLN A 90 20.44 53.16 16.13
CA GLN A 90 21.23 53.93 17.10
C GLN A 90 22.73 53.79 16.83
N TYR A 91 23.36 54.84 16.34
CA TYR A 91 24.78 54.82 15.99
C TYR A 91 25.34 56.24 15.93
N ALA A 92 26.66 56.38 15.85
CA ALA A 92 27.30 57.65 15.50
C ALA A 92 28.11 57.50 14.23
N VAL A 93 27.95 58.41 13.28
CA VAL A 93 28.80 58.52 12.10
C VAL A 93 29.79 59.66 12.29
N GLU A 94 31.07 59.38 12.10
CA GLU A 94 32.18 60.31 12.20
C GLU A 94 33.02 60.23 10.93
N ALA A 95 33.50 61.38 10.44
CA ALA A 95 34.45 61.44 9.34
C ALA A 95 35.29 62.72 9.42
N LYS A 96 36.53 62.67 8.97
CA LYS A 96 37.35 63.86 8.74
C LYS A 96 37.02 64.48 7.39
N LEU A 97 36.69 65.76 7.39
CA LEU A 97 36.26 66.51 6.21
C LEU A 97 37.23 67.66 5.93
N GLN A 98 37.66 67.80 4.68
CA GLN A 98 38.53 68.89 4.24
C GLN A 98 37.93 69.57 3.00
N SER A 99 37.80 70.90 3.05
CA SER A 99 37.38 71.70 1.89
C SER A 99 38.54 72.52 1.32
N SER A 100 38.61 72.62 -0.01
CA SER A 100 39.57 73.49 -0.69
C SER A 100 39.05 74.91 -0.97
N SER A 101 37.77 75.19 -0.67
CA SER A 101 37.17 76.52 -0.83
C SER A 101 36.11 76.87 0.22
N ASP A 102 35.77 78.16 0.28
CA ASP A 102 34.73 78.81 1.08
C ASP A 102 33.31 78.66 0.46
N SER A 103 33.12 77.71 -0.46
CA SER A 103 31.88 77.57 -1.24
C SER A 103 31.25 76.18 -1.16
N ASN A 104 31.58 75.45 -0.10
CA ASN A 104 31.14 74.08 0.14
C ASN A 104 30.25 73.96 1.39
N SER A 105 29.36 72.97 1.36
CA SER A 105 28.45 72.56 2.42
C SER A 105 28.55 71.04 2.52
N ILE A 106 29.51 70.56 3.31
CA ILE A 106 29.91 69.15 3.37
C ILE A 106 29.75 68.60 4.78
N GLY A 107 29.39 67.33 4.90
CA GLY A 107 28.97 66.77 6.18
C GLY A 107 28.84 65.26 6.19
N VAL A 108 28.36 64.78 7.34
CA VAL A 108 27.97 63.39 7.56
C VAL A 108 26.46 63.30 7.67
N TYR A 109 25.91 62.21 7.15
CA TYR A 109 24.49 61.91 7.14
C TYR A 109 24.21 60.69 8.01
N ALA A 110 23.17 60.79 8.83
CA ALA A 110 22.67 59.68 9.63
C ALA A 110 21.19 59.41 9.29
N ARG A 111 20.75 58.17 9.52
CA ARG A 111 19.45 57.62 9.14
C ARG A 111 19.09 57.94 7.69
N TYR A 112 20.06 57.72 6.80
CA TYR A 112 19.93 57.96 5.38
C TYR A 112 19.02 56.89 4.76
N GLY A 113 17.77 57.28 4.48
CA GLY A 113 16.80 56.52 3.71
C GLY A 113 16.71 56.96 2.24
N GLY A 114 17.55 57.92 1.82
CA GLY A 114 17.59 58.48 0.47
C GLY A 114 17.75 60.00 0.45
N GLU A 115 17.78 60.60 -0.75
CA GLU A 115 17.93 62.06 -0.96
C GLU A 115 16.89 62.92 -0.26
N ASN A 116 15.72 62.34 -0.02
CA ASN A 116 14.57 63.02 0.54
C ASN A 116 14.38 62.76 2.04
N ASN A 117 15.12 61.81 2.64
CA ASN A 117 14.94 61.33 4.01
C ASN A 117 16.29 61.07 4.68
N HIS A 118 16.79 62.00 5.50
CA HIS A 118 18.02 61.87 6.28
C HIS A 118 18.17 62.98 7.33
N TYR A 119 19.01 62.76 8.33
CA TYR A 119 19.65 63.83 9.09
C TYR A 119 21.02 64.14 8.49
N LEU A 120 21.37 65.43 8.41
CA LEU A 120 22.63 65.93 7.88
C LEU A 120 23.27 66.89 8.88
N LEU A 121 24.48 66.57 9.33
CA LEU A 121 25.33 67.50 10.04
C LEU A 121 26.41 68.00 9.07
N ARG A 122 26.42 69.30 8.76
CA ARG A 122 27.29 69.86 7.72
C ARG A 122 28.03 71.12 8.17
N LEU A 123 29.24 71.27 7.63
CA LEU A 123 30.06 72.48 7.65
C LEU A 123 29.76 73.33 6.43
N ASP A 124 29.30 74.56 6.65
CA ASP A 124 29.06 75.56 5.62
C ASP A 124 30.27 76.53 5.58
N THR A 125 31.22 76.29 4.66
CA THR A 125 32.55 76.94 4.66
C THR A 125 32.56 78.42 4.27
N GLY A 126 31.47 78.91 3.68
CA GLY A 126 31.33 80.32 3.32
C GLY A 126 30.75 81.19 4.43
N SER A 127 30.18 80.56 5.47
CA SER A 127 29.55 81.26 6.59
C SER A 127 30.10 80.82 7.94
N ASP A 128 31.14 79.97 7.97
CA ASP A 128 31.77 79.51 9.21
C ASP A 128 30.72 78.95 10.18
N THR A 129 29.88 78.03 9.69
CA THR A 129 28.71 77.52 10.43
C THR A 129 28.64 76.00 10.37
N LEU A 130 28.35 75.38 11.52
CA LEU A 130 27.90 74.00 11.63
C LEU A 130 26.37 73.99 11.69
N SER A 131 25.73 73.22 10.83
CA SER A 131 24.27 73.12 10.74
C SER A 131 23.81 71.66 10.87
N LEU A 132 22.84 71.41 11.75
CA LEU A 132 22.11 70.13 11.83
C LEU A 132 20.75 70.27 11.14
N VAL A 133 20.53 69.48 10.09
CA VAL A 133 19.37 69.60 9.21
C VAL A 133 18.64 68.26 9.14
N LYS A 134 17.31 68.29 9.29
CA LYS A 134 16.42 67.18 8.92
C LYS A 134 15.93 67.37 7.50
N LYS A 135 16.04 66.32 6.69
CA LYS A 135 15.37 66.22 5.39
C LYS A 135 14.31 65.12 5.51
N LEU A 136 13.03 65.47 5.31
CA LEU A 136 11.91 64.53 5.36
C LEU A 136 10.98 64.78 4.17
N ASN A 137 10.73 63.76 3.36
CA ASN A 137 9.92 63.83 2.14
C ASN A 137 10.32 65.01 1.22
N GLY A 138 11.62 65.29 1.14
CA GLY A 138 12.16 66.37 0.31
C GLY A 138 12.13 67.76 0.97
N ASN A 139 11.53 67.93 2.15
CA ASN A 139 11.53 69.20 2.89
C ASN A 139 12.70 69.27 3.87
N ALA A 140 13.47 70.37 3.83
CA ALA A 140 14.62 70.58 4.71
C ALA A 140 14.25 71.51 5.87
N THR A 141 14.55 71.09 7.10
CA THR A 141 14.32 71.84 8.34
C THR A 141 15.63 71.95 9.10
N LEU A 142 16.08 73.17 9.40
CA LEU A 142 17.20 73.39 10.30
C LEU A 142 16.75 73.05 11.72
N LEU A 143 17.46 72.15 12.38
CA LEU A 143 17.18 71.75 13.76
C LEU A 143 18.02 72.55 14.75
N ASP A 144 19.29 72.79 14.42
CA ASP A 144 20.22 73.57 15.24
C ASP A 144 21.39 74.10 14.39
N SER A 145 22.05 75.17 14.84
CA SER A 145 23.25 75.72 14.18
C SER A 145 24.14 76.51 15.14
N ALA A 146 25.46 76.44 14.93
CA ALA A 146 26.46 77.15 15.73
C ALA A 146 27.61 77.67 14.85
N PRO A 147 28.23 78.82 15.19
CA PRO A 147 29.41 79.30 14.49
C PRO A 147 30.62 78.39 14.77
N VAL A 148 31.45 78.18 13.75
CA VAL A 148 32.70 77.40 13.81
C VAL A 148 33.77 78.07 12.95
N VAL A 149 35.02 78.13 13.42
CA VAL A 149 36.12 78.74 12.65
C VAL A 149 36.70 77.69 11.69
N LEU A 150 36.63 77.94 10.37
CA LEU A 150 37.05 77.00 9.34
C LEU A 150 38.20 77.56 8.49
N ASP A 151 39.32 76.86 8.48
CA ASP A 151 40.46 77.12 7.62
C ASP A 151 40.42 76.20 6.40
N LEU A 152 40.72 76.75 5.21
CA LEU A 152 40.77 75.98 3.98
C LEU A 152 41.93 74.98 4.00
N ASN A 153 41.69 73.80 3.44
CA ASN A 153 42.63 72.67 3.41
C ASN A 153 43.00 72.11 4.80
N THR A 154 42.24 72.43 5.84
CA THR A 154 42.32 71.77 7.16
C THR A 154 41.29 70.65 7.26
N LEU A 155 41.68 69.51 7.86
CA LEU A 155 40.77 68.40 8.17
C LEU A 155 40.05 68.68 9.49
N TYR A 156 38.73 68.62 9.47
CA TYR A 156 37.87 68.73 10.64
C TYR A 156 37.15 67.40 10.88
N THR A 157 37.19 66.89 12.12
CA THR A 157 36.47 65.67 12.47
C THR A 157 35.02 66.02 12.76
N VAL A 158 34.09 65.56 11.92
CA VAL A 158 32.66 65.85 12.05
C VAL A 158 31.93 64.57 12.44
N LYS A 159 31.21 64.61 13.56
CA LYS A 159 30.46 63.46 14.07
C LYS A 159 29.00 63.81 14.33
N LEU A 160 28.09 62.96 13.84
CA LEU A 160 26.68 62.98 14.17
C LEU A 160 26.32 61.70 14.92
N ALA A 161 26.02 61.84 16.21
CA ALA A 161 25.46 60.75 17.02
C ALA A 161 23.93 60.78 16.96
N VAL A 162 23.32 59.65 16.60
CA VAL A 162 21.87 59.43 16.63
C VAL A 162 21.55 58.37 17.67
N ASP A 163 21.22 58.79 18.88
CA ASP A 163 20.89 57.91 20.00
C ASP A 163 19.40 58.05 20.34
N GLY A 164 18.60 57.05 19.95
CA GLY A 164 17.15 57.11 20.04
C GLY A 164 16.62 58.32 19.27
N ASN A 165 15.90 59.23 19.93
CA ASN A 165 15.44 60.47 19.30
C ASN A 165 16.42 61.63 19.48
N GLN A 166 17.55 61.42 20.17
CA GLN A 166 18.54 62.46 20.45
C GLN A 166 19.60 62.49 19.34
N LEU A 167 19.76 63.65 18.72
CA LEU A 167 20.77 63.96 17.73
C LEU A 167 21.81 64.87 18.39
N THR A 168 23.09 64.54 18.28
CA THR A 168 24.17 65.40 18.80
C THR A 168 25.25 65.55 17.75
N GLY A 169 25.57 66.80 17.40
CA GLY A 169 26.55 67.15 16.38
C GLY A 169 27.85 67.68 16.99
N TYR A 170 28.98 67.16 16.51
CA TYR A 170 30.31 67.46 17.01
C TYR A 170 31.22 67.96 15.89
N VAL A 171 32.17 68.82 16.26
CA VAL A 171 33.36 69.16 15.47
C VAL A 171 34.58 69.03 16.36
N ASP A 172 35.60 68.29 15.89
CA ASP A 172 36.86 68.01 16.61
C ASP A 172 36.63 67.52 18.04
N GLY A 173 35.62 66.67 18.22
CA GLY A 173 35.25 66.08 19.50
C GLY A 173 34.41 66.98 20.43
N ALA A 174 34.24 68.27 20.12
CA ALA A 174 33.39 69.16 20.91
C ALA A 174 31.91 69.03 20.50
N PRO A 175 30.96 68.76 21.43
CA PRO A 175 29.53 68.76 21.12
C PRO A 175 29.04 70.20 20.95
N LEU A 176 28.73 70.57 19.71
CA LEU A 176 28.32 71.93 19.38
C LEU A 176 26.82 72.07 19.14
N LEU A 177 26.14 70.99 18.69
CA LEU A 177 24.71 71.01 18.39
C LEU A 177 23.97 69.87 19.10
N SER A 178 22.71 70.11 19.45
CA SER A 178 21.83 69.11 20.04
C SER A 178 20.38 69.33 19.62
N ALA A 179 19.70 68.26 19.17
CA ALA A 179 18.28 68.31 18.82
C ALA A 179 17.58 66.99 19.13
N THR A 180 16.30 67.04 19.47
CA THR A 180 15.46 65.84 19.64
C THR A 180 14.47 65.74 18.48
N ASP A 181 14.49 64.63 17.75
CA ASP A 181 13.58 64.39 16.62
C ASP A 181 13.34 62.89 16.42
N SER A 182 12.08 62.50 16.19
CA SER A 182 11.64 61.10 16.04
C SER A 182 11.14 60.76 14.63
N SER A 183 11.35 61.66 13.65
CA SER A 183 10.73 61.54 12.32
C SER A 183 11.38 60.47 11.45
N LEU A 184 12.67 60.20 11.66
CA LEU A 184 13.43 59.15 10.99
C LEU A 184 14.03 58.27 12.08
N THR A 185 13.77 56.96 12.06
CA THR A 185 14.10 56.05 13.17
C THR A 185 15.25 55.09 12.84
N LYS A 186 15.54 54.87 11.56
CA LYS A 186 16.64 54.01 11.08
C LYS A 186 17.14 54.43 9.70
N GLY A 187 18.32 53.98 9.32
CA GLY A 187 18.85 54.13 7.96
C GLY A 187 20.37 54.10 7.88
N LYS A 188 20.87 54.17 6.65
CA LYS A 188 22.30 54.11 6.30
C LYS A 188 23.06 55.36 6.71
N ILE A 189 24.38 55.39 6.46
CA ILE A 189 25.15 56.64 6.46
C ILE A 189 25.37 57.18 5.05
N ALA A 190 25.64 58.48 4.97
CA ALA A 190 26.29 59.06 3.80
C ALA A 190 27.32 60.12 4.22
N ILE A 191 28.29 60.41 3.35
CA ILE A 191 29.33 61.42 3.56
C ILE A 191 29.45 62.30 2.32
N GLY A 192 29.59 63.61 2.49
CA GLY A 192 29.68 64.57 1.39
C GLY A 192 28.65 65.69 1.53
N GLY A 193 28.22 66.28 0.42
CA GLY A 193 27.23 67.34 0.47
C GLY A 193 27.12 68.18 -0.80
N TYR A 194 26.72 69.43 -0.65
CA TYR A 194 26.64 70.39 -1.76
C TYR A 194 27.97 71.12 -1.90
N SER A 195 28.56 71.09 -3.09
CA SER A 195 29.88 71.66 -3.31
C SER A 195 29.98 72.42 -4.64
N LYS A 196 30.74 73.53 -4.63
CA LYS A 196 31.17 74.26 -5.85
C LYS A 196 32.68 74.11 -6.12
N SER A 197 33.38 73.32 -5.31
CA SER A 197 34.79 72.95 -5.46
C SER A 197 35.04 71.53 -4.92
N SER A 198 36.29 71.06 -5.00
CA SER A 198 36.68 69.73 -4.51
C SER A 198 36.77 69.68 -2.98
N TYR A 199 36.45 68.53 -2.40
CA TYR A 199 36.60 68.25 -0.96
C TYR A 199 37.05 66.79 -0.76
N SER A 200 37.67 66.53 0.39
CA SER A 200 38.16 65.19 0.77
C SER A 200 37.45 64.71 2.04
N VAL A 201 37.23 63.40 2.13
CA VAL A 201 36.74 62.70 3.30
C VAL A 201 37.72 61.60 3.67
N ASP A 202 37.97 61.45 4.95
CA ASP A 202 38.91 60.49 5.50
C ASP A 202 38.43 59.96 6.87
N ASP A 203 39.03 58.88 7.35
CA ASP A 203 38.77 58.27 8.67
C ASP A 203 37.26 58.15 8.99
N VAL A 204 36.51 57.44 8.15
CA VAL A 204 35.08 57.24 8.39
C VAL A 204 34.89 56.15 9.44
N LEU A 205 34.24 56.51 10.54
CA LEU A 205 33.91 55.60 11.64
C LEU A 205 32.41 55.63 11.92
N VAL A 206 31.79 54.47 11.96
CA VAL A 206 30.42 54.29 12.45
C VAL A 206 30.46 53.46 13.73
N SER A 207 30.13 54.07 14.86
CA SER A 207 30.08 53.39 16.15
C SER A 207 28.66 52.91 16.48
N ASP A 208 28.51 51.66 16.91
CA ASP A 208 27.23 51.17 17.44
C ASP A 208 26.94 51.80 18.80
N LEU A 209 25.77 52.41 18.96
CA LEU A 209 25.32 52.97 20.24
C LEU A 209 24.30 52.05 20.94
N ARG A 210 23.91 50.92 20.34
CA ARG A 210 23.09 49.91 21.00
C ARG A 210 23.89 49.23 22.11
N THR A 211 23.30 49.10 23.28
CA THR A 211 23.86 48.35 24.41
C THR A 211 22.95 47.16 24.64
N ALA A 212 23.48 45.95 24.52
CA ALA A 212 22.72 44.76 24.89
C ALA A 212 22.37 44.82 26.39
N VAL A 213 21.11 44.58 26.74
CA VAL A 213 20.63 44.61 28.14
C VAL A 213 20.01 43.31 28.63
N SER A 214 19.47 42.48 27.73
CA SER A 214 18.89 41.18 28.11
C SER A 214 18.93 40.17 26.96
N ILE A 215 18.79 38.89 27.30
CA ILE A 215 18.60 37.78 26.36
C ILE A 215 17.28 37.11 26.74
N ASP A 216 16.41 36.86 25.77
CA ASP A 216 15.20 36.03 25.93
C ASP A 216 15.45 34.64 25.33
N VAL A 217 15.08 33.57 26.04
CA VAL A 217 15.25 32.18 25.62
C VAL A 217 13.92 31.47 25.68
N GLN A 218 13.51 30.82 24.57
CA GLN A 218 12.23 30.13 24.47
C GLN A 218 12.39 28.73 23.82
N PRO A 219 11.73 27.68 24.36
CA PRO A 219 11.08 27.64 25.68
C PRO A 219 12.10 27.72 26.83
N ASP A 220 11.71 28.33 27.96
CA ASP A 220 12.56 28.50 29.15
C ASP A 220 12.57 27.27 30.09
N SER A 221 11.67 26.32 29.88
CA SER A 221 11.49 25.15 30.74
C SER A 221 11.02 23.88 29.99
N PRO A 222 11.74 23.42 28.95
CA PRO A 222 11.32 22.24 28.19
C PRO A 222 11.43 20.95 29.00
N VAL A 223 10.46 20.05 28.78
CA VAL A 223 10.51 18.65 29.22
C VAL A 223 10.80 17.77 27.99
N LEU A 224 11.76 16.85 28.13
CA LEU A 224 12.22 15.93 27.08
C LEU A 224 12.25 14.49 27.59
N LEU A 225 12.08 13.51 26.72
CA LEU A 225 12.46 12.12 26.98
C LEU A 225 13.92 11.88 26.57
N VAL A 226 14.57 10.85 27.13
CA VAL A 226 15.91 10.42 26.68
C VAL A 226 15.90 10.23 25.15
N ASP A 227 16.98 10.68 24.49
CA ASP A 227 17.18 10.72 23.02
C ASP A 227 16.37 11.76 22.22
N GLU A 228 15.44 12.49 22.84
CA GLU A 228 14.75 13.59 22.15
C GLU A 228 15.68 14.76 21.86
N VAL A 229 15.42 15.45 20.74
CA VAL A 229 16.10 16.70 20.37
C VAL A 229 15.09 17.85 20.33
N ARG A 230 15.40 18.97 20.98
CA ARG A 230 14.56 20.18 20.96
C ARG A 230 15.35 21.44 20.68
N LYS A 231 14.81 22.28 19.80
CA LYS A 231 15.38 23.59 19.49
C LYS A 231 15.04 24.62 20.57
N LEU A 232 16.05 25.32 21.08
CA LEU A 232 15.88 26.57 21.80
C LEU A 232 16.15 27.76 20.87
N SER A 233 15.37 28.82 21.03
CA SER A 233 15.57 30.11 20.36
C SER A 233 16.10 31.14 21.35
N SER A 234 16.93 32.08 20.87
CA SER A 234 17.48 33.18 21.68
C SER A 234 17.34 34.52 20.98
N THR A 235 16.91 35.56 21.69
CA THR A 235 16.83 36.95 21.18
C THR A 235 17.56 37.91 22.12
N VAL A 236 18.61 38.58 21.63
CA VAL A 236 19.30 39.64 22.39
C VAL A 236 18.56 40.96 22.20
N LEU A 237 18.26 41.65 23.29
CA LEU A 237 17.55 42.93 23.29
C LEU A 237 18.47 44.08 23.71
N ASP A 238 18.36 45.22 23.03
CA ASP A 238 19.06 46.46 23.37
C ASP A 238 18.34 47.29 24.46
N GLN A 239 18.94 48.42 24.86
CA GLN A 239 18.40 49.32 25.88
C GLN A 239 17.01 49.88 25.59
N GLY A 240 16.55 49.82 24.34
CA GLY A 240 15.21 50.21 23.89
C GLY A 240 14.23 49.03 23.79
N GLY A 241 14.63 47.83 24.19
CA GLY A 241 13.85 46.60 24.07
C GLY A 241 13.73 46.12 22.63
N GLN A 242 14.62 46.55 21.72
CA GLN A 242 14.61 46.13 20.32
C GLN A 242 15.59 44.96 20.09
N PRO A 243 15.27 44.03 19.18
CA PRO A 243 16.13 42.89 18.89
C PRO A 243 17.43 43.30 18.17
N MET A 244 18.56 42.78 18.64
CA MET A 244 19.88 42.86 18.02
C MET A 244 20.10 41.62 17.15
N ASN A 245 19.53 41.60 15.93
CA ASN A 245 19.54 40.44 15.03
C ASN A 245 20.95 39.99 14.58
N ASP A 246 21.96 40.82 14.79
CA ASP A 246 23.38 40.57 14.52
C ASP A 246 24.14 40.00 15.72
N ALA A 247 23.48 39.79 16.87
CA ALA A 247 24.09 39.25 18.07
C ALA A 247 24.30 37.73 17.97
N ALA A 248 25.56 37.29 18.03
CA ALA A 248 25.92 35.87 18.05
C ALA A 248 25.90 35.30 19.48
N VAL A 249 24.81 34.63 19.84
CA VAL A 249 24.64 33.97 21.15
C VAL A 249 25.47 32.68 21.21
N SER A 250 26.18 32.49 22.33
CA SER A 250 26.88 31.24 22.64
C SER A 250 26.03 30.36 23.56
N TRP A 251 25.97 29.06 23.29
CA TRP A 251 25.21 28.08 24.06
C TRP A 251 26.12 27.17 24.89
N SER A 252 25.66 26.78 26.08
CA SER A 252 26.33 25.78 26.91
C SER A 252 25.33 25.03 27.78
N SER A 253 25.71 23.83 28.25
CA SER A 253 24.94 23.04 29.21
C SER A 253 25.72 22.91 30.51
N ASP A 254 25.03 23.06 31.64
CA ASP A 254 25.62 22.80 32.96
C ASP A 254 25.96 21.31 33.16
N ASP A 255 25.24 20.42 32.50
CA ASP A 255 25.48 18.97 32.50
C ASP A 255 25.09 18.35 31.15
N ALA A 256 26.09 18.19 30.29
CA ALA A 256 25.93 17.58 28.97
C ALA A 256 25.64 16.08 29.02
N ALA A 257 25.82 15.41 30.17
CA ALA A 257 25.44 14.02 30.34
C ALA A 257 23.93 13.84 30.60
N ILE A 258 23.22 14.92 30.97
CA ILE A 258 21.75 14.96 31.07
C ILE A 258 21.15 15.52 29.78
N ALA A 259 21.61 16.69 29.32
CA ALA A 259 21.23 17.23 28.02
C ALA A 259 22.38 18.04 27.40
N ALA A 260 22.77 17.70 26.17
CA ALA A 260 23.81 18.39 25.42
C ALA A 260 23.18 19.48 24.53
N VAL A 261 23.88 20.60 24.29
CA VAL A 261 23.42 21.66 23.37
C VAL A 261 24.51 21.98 22.35
N ASP A 262 24.12 22.15 21.08
CA ASP A 262 25.05 22.56 20.02
C ASP A 262 25.13 24.09 19.82
N SER A 263 26.00 24.54 18.91
CA SER A 263 26.18 25.98 18.63
C SER A 263 24.96 26.65 18.00
N ALA A 264 24.01 25.87 17.47
CA ALA A 264 22.77 26.40 16.92
C ALA A 264 21.67 26.50 18.00
N GLY A 265 21.82 25.89 19.17
CA GLY A 265 20.79 25.80 20.21
C GLY A 265 19.90 24.56 20.11
N ASN A 266 20.34 23.49 19.43
CA ASN A 266 19.66 22.20 19.46
C ASN A 266 20.07 21.45 20.73
N VAL A 267 19.11 21.10 21.58
CA VAL A 267 19.31 20.39 22.84
C VAL A 267 18.99 18.91 22.64
N THR A 268 19.94 18.02 22.84
CA THR A 268 19.77 16.55 22.82
C THR A 268 19.69 16.03 24.24
N ALA A 269 18.61 15.35 24.60
CA ALA A 269 18.45 14.66 25.87
C ALA A 269 19.30 13.38 25.90
N VAL A 270 20.09 13.19 26.97
CA VAL A 270 21.08 12.11 27.08
C VAL A 270 20.74 11.14 28.23
N ALA A 271 20.29 11.65 29.37
CA ALA A 271 19.91 10.83 30.51
C ALA A 271 18.87 11.56 31.37
N ALA A 272 18.03 10.81 32.06
CA ALA A 272 17.01 11.40 32.93
C ALA A 272 17.63 12.22 34.08
N GLY A 273 17.00 13.35 34.36
CA GLY A 273 17.50 14.33 35.31
C GLY A 273 17.07 15.74 34.90
N THR A 274 17.66 16.74 35.55
CA THR A 274 17.42 18.14 35.20
C THR A 274 18.75 18.84 35.00
N THR A 275 18.87 19.63 33.93
CA THR A 275 20.05 20.45 33.66
C THR A 275 19.64 21.85 33.20
N THR A 276 20.57 22.80 33.21
CA THR A 276 20.33 24.16 32.74
C THR A 276 21.12 24.41 31.47
N ILE A 277 20.44 24.86 30.42
CA ILE A 277 21.06 25.37 29.20
C ILE A 277 21.22 26.88 29.31
N ARG A 278 22.42 27.40 29.03
CA ARG A 278 22.77 28.82 29.12
C ARG A 278 23.01 29.41 27.74
N ALA A 279 22.35 30.53 27.48
CA ALA A 279 22.59 31.41 26.35
C ALA A 279 23.38 32.63 26.84
N SER A 280 24.52 32.93 26.23
CA SER A 280 25.39 34.03 26.64
C SER A 280 25.73 34.97 25.47
N PHE A 281 25.73 36.27 25.75
CA PHE A 281 26.17 37.32 24.81
C PHE A 281 26.85 38.45 25.60
N ASN A 282 28.14 38.71 25.32
CA ASN A 282 28.99 39.60 26.13
C ASN A 282 28.96 39.23 27.62
N ASN A 283 28.46 40.13 28.48
CA ASN A 283 28.31 39.95 29.93
C ASN A 283 26.87 39.56 30.34
N LEU A 284 26.00 39.28 29.38
CA LEU A 284 24.62 38.85 29.61
C LEU A 284 24.50 37.34 29.53
N GLU A 285 23.58 36.81 30.32
CA GLU A 285 23.25 35.39 30.36
C GLU A 285 21.73 35.22 30.55
N ALA A 286 21.15 34.27 29.85
CA ALA A 286 19.81 33.75 30.07
C ALA A 286 19.85 32.22 30.13
N THR A 287 18.87 31.63 30.80
CA THR A 287 18.87 30.20 31.12
C THR A 287 17.55 29.54 30.75
N ALA A 288 17.61 28.29 30.30
CA ALA A 288 16.47 27.39 30.19
C ALA A 288 16.66 26.16 31.09
N ALA A 289 15.66 25.84 31.92
CA ALA A 289 15.66 24.68 32.81
C ALA A 289 15.11 23.45 32.06
N VAL A 290 16.00 22.57 31.62
CA VAL A 290 15.63 21.35 30.88
C VAL A 290 15.39 20.21 31.86
N THR A 291 14.22 19.58 31.76
CA THR A 291 13.91 18.34 32.49
C THR A 291 13.92 17.18 31.50
N VAL A 292 14.80 16.20 31.71
CA VAL A 292 14.83 14.95 30.96
C VAL A 292 14.19 13.86 31.81
N GLN A 293 13.19 13.18 31.28
CA GLN A 293 12.55 12.03 31.91
C GLN A 293 13.09 10.75 31.30
N GLU A 294 13.10 9.65 32.08
CA GLU A 294 13.44 8.35 31.50
C GLU A 294 12.41 7.98 30.43
N LEU A 295 12.88 7.32 29.38
CA LEU A 295 12.00 6.53 28.56
C LEU A 295 11.54 5.37 29.45
N GLU A 296 10.32 5.44 29.96
CA GLU A 296 9.73 4.25 30.59
C GLU A 296 9.83 3.12 29.56
N GLU A 297 10.39 1.97 29.94
CA GLU A 297 10.25 0.76 29.12
C GLU A 297 8.75 0.54 28.94
N GLU A 298 8.25 0.84 27.73
CA GLU A 298 6.88 0.55 27.36
C GLU A 298 6.72 -0.96 27.51
N LEU A 299 6.01 -1.38 28.57
CA LEU A 299 5.58 -2.76 28.74
C LEU A 299 4.85 -3.19 27.46
N PRO A 300 4.92 -4.48 27.09
CA PRO A 300 4.22 -4.97 25.91
C PRO A 300 2.76 -4.53 25.90
N LEU A 301 2.25 -4.23 24.72
CA LEU A 301 0.86 -3.87 24.52
C LEU A 301 0.00 -5.11 24.80
N GLU A 302 -0.66 -5.12 25.94
CA GLU A 302 -1.49 -6.23 26.38
C GLU A 302 -2.94 -6.09 25.90
N LEU A 303 -3.39 -7.00 25.03
CA LEU A 303 -4.72 -6.98 24.43
C LEU A 303 -5.66 -7.90 25.20
N LYS A 304 -6.79 -7.37 25.68
CA LYS A 304 -7.83 -8.20 26.32
C LYS A 304 -8.80 -8.76 25.29
N ARG A 305 -9.34 -9.95 25.59
CA ARG A 305 -10.33 -10.61 24.73
C ARG A 305 -11.71 -9.97 24.92
N THR A 306 -12.32 -9.43 23.87
CA THR A 306 -13.71 -8.98 23.92
C THR A 306 -14.67 -10.16 23.78
N LEU A 307 -15.74 -10.17 24.58
CA LEU A 307 -16.81 -11.18 24.51
C LEU A 307 -17.94 -10.80 23.56
N GLN A 308 -17.84 -9.63 22.92
CA GLN A 308 -18.79 -9.11 21.93
C GLN A 308 -18.00 -8.53 20.76
N PRO A 309 -18.44 -8.74 19.51
CA PRO A 309 -17.86 -8.04 18.36
C PRO A 309 -17.96 -6.52 18.56
N ILE A 310 -16.89 -5.80 18.22
CA ILE A 310 -16.87 -4.34 18.22
C ILE A 310 -17.56 -3.82 16.96
N ALA A 311 -18.38 -2.77 17.09
CA ALA A 311 -19.05 -2.15 15.96
C ALA A 311 -18.11 -1.10 15.36
N VAL A 312 -17.48 -1.42 14.23
CA VAL A 312 -16.52 -0.50 13.60
C VAL A 312 -17.25 0.66 12.92
N ASP A 313 -17.50 1.73 13.68
CA ASP A 313 -18.20 2.94 13.25
C ASP A 313 -17.43 4.24 13.50
N GLY A 314 -16.27 4.15 14.16
CA GLY A 314 -15.35 5.25 14.40
C GLY A 314 -15.70 6.10 15.63
N VAL A 315 -16.74 5.75 16.41
CA VAL A 315 -17.20 6.55 17.56
C VAL A 315 -16.55 6.09 18.87
N LEU A 316 -16.05 4.84 18.95
CA LEU A 316 -15.35 4.28 20.12
C LEU A 316 -16.13 4.50 21.43
N ASP A 317 -17.44 4.25 21.40
CA ASP A 317 -18.35 4.46 22.54
C ASP A 317 -18.68 3.16 23.30
N GLU A 318 -18.21 2.01 22.81
CA GLU A 318 -18.33 0.76 23.52
C GLU A 318 -17.58 0.79 24.84
N SER A 319 -18.28 0.42 25.92
CA SER A 319 -17.75 0.45 27.29
C SER A 319 -16.53 -0.45 27.54
N VAL A 320 -16.17 -1.31 26.58
CA VAL A 320 -15.04 -2.24 26.68
C VAL A 320 -13.71 -1.62 26.24
N TRP A 321 -13.74 -0.49 25.54
CA TRP A 321 -12.53 0.22 25.13
C TRP A 321 -11.76 0.75 26.34
N ASN A 322 -10.48 0.39 26.43
CA ASN A 322 -9.51 0.99 27.34
C ASN A 322 -8.46 1.74 26.52
N LEU A 323 -8.61 3.05 26.40
CA LEU A 323 -7.74 3.92 25.59
C LEU A 323 -6.66 4.58 26.47
N ASP A 324 -5.88 3.78 27.19
CA ASP A 324 -4.90 4.23 28.18
C ASP A 324 -3.46 4.31 27.63
N ARG A 325 -3.24 3.88 26.38
CA ARG A 325 -1.96 4.00 25.69
C ARG A 325 -1.89 5.31 24.91
N THR A 326 -0.69 5.85 24.75
CA THR A 326 -0.48 7.15 24.11
C THR A 326 0.68 7.09 23.14
N ALA A 327 0.45 7.49 21.88
CA ALA A 327 1.50 7.75 20.91
C ALA A 327 2.01 9.18 21.09
N ARG A 328 3.19 9.33 21.68
CA ARG A 328 3.76 10.64 22.08
C ARG A 328 5.16 10.88 21.53
N LYS A 329 5.81 9.86 20.99
CA LYS A 329 7.20 9.94 20.53
C LYS A 329 7.23 10.65 19.18
N ALA A 330 7.73 11.89 19.16
CA ALA A 330 7.87 12.65 17.92
C ALA A 330 9.03 12.09 17.09
N VAL A 331 8.74 11.60 15.89
CA VAL A 331 9.74 11.10 14.93
C VAL A 331 9.92 12.03 13.72
N LEU A 332 8.99 12.97 13.56
CA LEU A 332 9.05 14.08 12.61
C LEU A 332 8.43 15.32 13.27
N GLY A 333 9.05 16.48 13.08
CA GLY A 333 8.48 17.77 13.46
C GLY A 333 8.16 17.93 14.95
N THR A 334 7.19 18.78 15.25
CA THR A 334 6.62 18.98 16.59
C THR A 334 5.10 19.04 16.42
N SER A 335 4.40 18.10 17.06
CA SER A 335 2.95 18.00 16.96
C SER A 335 2.28 18.60 18.19
N GLY A 336 1.12 19.25 17.99
CA GLY A 336 0.22 19.68 19.05
C GLY A 336 -0.69 18.56 19.57
N ASN A 337 -0.68 17.39 18.90
CA ASN A 337 -1.69 16.37 19.08
C ASN A 337 -1.56 15.61 20.40
N THR A 338 -2.71 15.26 20.96
CA THR A 338 -2.80 14.26 22.03
C THR A 338 -3.43 13.00 21.46
N VAL A 339 -2.68 11.90 21.42
CA VAL A 339 -3.14 10.63 20.84
C VAL A 339 -3.35 9.60 21.92
N ASN A 340 -4.56 9.08 22.05
CA ASN A 340 -4.87 7.97 22.94
C ASN A 340 -5.37 6.78 22.12
N PHE A 341 -4.86 5.59 22.40
CA PHE A 341 -5.29 4.39 21.69
C PHE A 341 -5.46 3.21 22.64
N GLY A 342 -6.15 2.20 22.14
CA GLY A 342 -6.34 0.92 22.81
C GLY A 342 -6.56 -0.18 21.79
N THR A 343 -6.35 -1.41 22.24
CA THR A 343 -6.44 -2.60 21.41
C THR A 343 -7.20 -3.69 22.14
N LEU A 344 -7.96 -4.47 21.38
CA LEU A 344 -8.75 -5.61 21.84
C LEU A 344 -8.60 -6.75 20.85
N TRP A 345 -8.99 -7.96 21.24
CA TRP A 345 -9.05 -9.08 20.31
C TRP A 345 -10.28 -9.96 20.54
N ASP A 346 -10.73 -10.63 19.49
CA ASP A 346 -11.56 -11.82 19.60
C ASP A 346 -11.02 -12.91 18.66
N ASP A 347 -11.76 -14.01 18.52
CA ASP A 347 -11.33 -15.14 17.70
C ASP A 347 -11.19 -14.80 16.21
N LYS A 348 -11.73 -13.65 15.77
CA LYS A 348 -11.76 -13.23 14.37
C LYS A 348 -10.88 -12.01 14.09
N TYR A 349 -10.85 -11.04 14.98
CA TYR A 349 -10.28 -9.73 14.73
C TYR A 349 -9.29 -9.26 15.80
N LEU A 350 -8.21 -8.64 15.34
CA LEU A 350 -7.48 -7.62 16.07
C LEU A 350 -8.24 -6.30 15.93
N TYR A 351 -8.61 -5.70 17.06
CA TYR A 351 -9.28 -4.41 17.10
C TYR A 351 -8.31 -3.31 17.53
N VAL A 352 -8.33 -2.17 16.83
CA VAL A 352 -7.51 -0.99 17.15
C VAL A 352 -8.42 0.24 17.15
N GLY A 353 -8.47 0.94 18.28
CA GLY A 353 -9.23 2.18 18.45
C GLY A 353 -8.30 3.32 18.83
N VAL A 354 -8.40 4.45 18.13
CA VAL A 354 -7.52 5.63 18.30
C VAL A 354 -8.35 6.89 18.38
N LYS A 355 -8.05 7.76 19.36
CA LYS A 355 -8.55 9.13 19.47
C LYS A 355 -7.38 10.08 19.33
N VAL A 356 -7.47 10.95 18.34
CA VAL A 356 -6.51 12.02 18.07
C VAL A 356 -7.21 13.33 18.43
N PHE A 357 -6.68 14.04 19.43
CA PHE A 357 -7.11 15.40 19.74
C PHE A 357 -6.19 16.37 19.02
N ASP A 358 -6.80 17.13 18.13
CA ASP A 358 -6.17 17.98 17.12
C ASP A 358 -7.17 19.10 16.77
N ASP A 359 -6.70 20.34 16.74
CA ASP A 359 -7.53 21.51 16.48
C ASP A 359 -7.47 22.04 15.03
N GLN A 360 -6.64 21.45 14.16
CA GLN A 360 -6.48 21.78 12.75
C GLN A 360 -6.55 20.53 11.85
N LEU A 361 -7.75 20.14 11.40
CA LEU A 361 -7.91 18.93 10.56
C LEU A 361 -7.83 19.22 9.04
N TYR A 362 -6.89 18.59 8.36
CA TYR A 362 -6.59 18.71 6.93
C TYR A 362 -6.55 17.36 6.19
N SER A 363 -7.17 17.35 5.01
CA SER A 363 -7.20 16.21 4.09
C SER A 363 -7.31 16.71 2.66
N ASP A 364 -6.24 17.32 2.19
CA ASP A 364 -6.15 18.02 0.92
C ASP A 364 -5.03 17.48 0.00
N SER A 365 -4.18 16.59 0.51
CA SER A 365 -3.22 15.82 -0.30
C SER A 365 -3.81 14.51 -0.83
N GLU A 366 -3.32 14.07 -2.00
CA GLU A 366 -3.72 12.79 -2.62
C GLU A 366 -3.25 11.59 -1.79
N ASP A 367 -2.05 11.66 -1.25
CA ASP A 367 -1.49 10.64 -0.38
C ASP A 367 -1.82 10.95 1.08
N SER A 368 -2.65 10.11 1.70
CA SER A 368 -3.16 10.37 3.05
C SER A 368 -2.12 10.37 4.17
N TYR A 369 -0.84 10.01 3.91
CA TYR A 369 0.21 10.18 4.93
C TYR A 369 0.68 11.64 5.05
N GLU A 370 0.38 12.48 4.06
CA GLU A 370 0.63 13.92 4.13
C GLU A 370 -0.50 14.67 4.87
N ASN A 371 -1.63 13.99 5.12
CA ASN A 371 -2.83 14.49 5.80
C ASN A 371 -2.92 13.94 7.24
N ASP A 372 -3.89 14.44 8.03
CA ASP A 372 -4.21 13.85 9.33
C ASP A 372 -4.73 12.44 9.18
N SER A 373 -3.94 11.51 9.70
CA SER A 373 -4.18 10.09 9.52
C SER A 373 -3.54 9.26 10.62
N VAL A 374 -4.13 8.09 10.84
CA VAL A 374 -3.62 7.05 11.73
C VAL A 374 -3.02 5.93 10.89
N GLU A 375 -1.84 5.47 11.27
CA GLU A 375 -1.17 4.30 10.73
C GLU A 375 -1.06 3.20 11.78
N VAL A 376 -1.30 1.95 11.37
CA VAL A 376 -1.15 0.75 12.19
C VAL A 376 -0.18 -0.18 11.50
N PHE A 377 0.85 -0.61 12.24
CA PHE A 377 1.90 -1.50 11.77
C PHE A 377 1.88 -2.80 12.55
N ILE A 378 2.06 -3.91 11.86
CA ILE A 378 2.05 -5.25 12.46
C ILE A 378 3.19 -6.06 11.84
N ASP A 379 4.03 -6.63 12.70
CA ASP A 379 5.03 -7.65 12.37
C ASP A 379 4.48 -8.99 12.86
N GLY A 380 3.86 -9.73 11.94
CA GLY A 380 3.06 -10.90 12.29
C GLY A 380 3.90 -12.09 12.77
N ASP A 381 5.10 -12.28 12.22
CA ASP A 381 5.98 -13.39 12.62
C ASP A 381 6.98 -13.00 13.73
N HIS A 382 6.87 -11.75 14.22
CA HIS A 382 7.59 -11.20 15.35
C HIS A 382 9.11 -11.21 15.16
N ASN A 383 9.56 -11.00 13.92
CA ASN A 383 10.97 -11.18 13.58
C ASN A 383 11.84 -9.92 13.78
N HIS A 384 11.23 -8.74 13.98
CA HIS A 384 11.90 -7.43 14.06
C HIS A 384 12.89 -7.19 12.91
N GLY A 385 12.47 -7.56 11.70
CA GLY A 385 13.25 -7.58 10.48
C GLY A 385 13.67 -6.20 9.99
N SER A 386 14.87 -6.13 9.39
CA SER A 386 15.42 -4.92 8.77
C SER A 386 14.77 -4.54 7.43
N THR A 387 13.85 -5.35 6.94
CA THR A 387 13.09 -5.17 5.69
C THR A 387 11.74 -5.83 5.83
N TYR A 388 10.69 -5.23 5.26
CA TYR A 388 9.39 -5.88 5.19
C TYR A 388 9.43 -7.20 4.42
N ASP A 389 8.81 -8.22 4.98
CA ASP A 389 8.48 -9.47 4.30
C ASP A 389 6.96 -9.65 4.14
N VAL A 390 6.51 -10.88 3.92
CA VAL A 390 5.09 -11.21 3.66
C VAL A 390 4.23 -11.13 4.93
N ASN A 391 4.83 -11.23 6.12
CA ASN A 391 4.16 -11.20 7.42
C ASN A 391 4.02 -9.79 7.99
N ASP A 392 4.58 -8.79 7.32
CA ASP A 392 4.53 -7.40 7.75
C ASP A 392 3.40 -6.63 7.09
N TRP A 393 2.63 -5.92 7.92
CA TRP A 393 1.44 -5.18 7.51
C TRP A 393 1.56 -3.71 7.87
N HIS A 394 0.99 -2.88 7.01
CA HIS A 394 0.94 -1.44 7.17
C HIS A 394 -0.40 -0.94 6.67
N PHE A 395 -1.24 -0.51 7.60
CA PHE A 395 -2.53 0.09 7.33
C PHE A 395 -2.49 1.59 7.61
N ARG A 396 -3.22 2.38 6.83
CA ARG A 396 -3.39 3.81 7.10
C ARG A 396 -4.81 4.26 6.81
N LYS A 397 -5.37 5.06 7.72
CA LYS A 397 -6.71 5.63 7.61
C LYS A 397 -6.64 7.14 7.87
N GLY A 398 -6.93 7.94 6.85
CA GLY A 398 -7.13 9.39 7.01
C GLY A 398 -8.39 9.70 7.80
N TYR A 399 -8.42 10.85 8.48
CA TYR A 399 -9.53 11.21 9.37
C TYR A 399 -10.89 11.27 8.65
N ASN A 400 -10.92 11.61 7.36
CA ASN A 400 -12.14 11.68 6.54
C ASN A 400 -12.13 10.79 5.29
N ASP A 401 -11.13 9.91 5.16
CA ASP A 401 -11.02 9.04 3.99
C ASP A 401 -12.18 8.04 3.96
N ASP A 402 -12.79 7.80 2.80
CA ASP A 402 -13.72 6.67 2.65
C ASP A 402 -12.96 5.34 2.58
N ALA A 403 -11.77 5.35 1.97
CA ALA A 403 -10.93 4.16 1.80
C ALA A 403 -10.00 3.92 3.00
N LEU A 404 -9.50 2.70 3.12
CA LEU A 404 -8.36 2.34 3.96
C LEU A 404 -7.16 2.14 3.05
N PHE A 405 -5.97 2.63 3.37
CA PHE A 405 -4.74 2.24 2.71
C PHE A 405 -4.16 0.97 3.34
N GLU A 406 -3.62 0.08 2.51
CA GLU A 406 -2.71 -1.00 2.91
C GLU A 406 -1.59 -1.07 1.86
N ARG A 407 -0.35 -1.28 2.29
CA ARG A 407 0.86 -1.16 1.45
C ARG A 407 0.82 -1.97 0.14
N LEU A 408 0.26 -3.17 0.17
CA LEU A 408 0.12 -4.06 -0.99
C LEU A 408 -1.32 -4.15 -1.50
N ASN A 409 -2.20 -3.27 -1.02
CA ASN A 409 -3.62 -3.20 -1.35
C ASN A 409 -4.43 -4.46 -0.91
N GLU A 410 -3.94 -5.21 0.08
CA GLU A 410 -4.60 -6.40 0.64
C GLU A 410 -5.48 -6.02 1.84
N ARG A 411 -6.75 -5.69 1.59
CA ARG A 411 -7.70 -5.13 2.60
C ARG A 411 -8.85 -6.07 2.93
N ILE A 412 -8.72 -7.35 2.61
CA ILE A 412 -9.82 -8.33 2.61
C ILE A 412 -10.44 -8.41 4.02
N GLY A 413 -11.73 -8.13 4.16
CA GLY A 413 -12.42 -8.31 5.45
C GLY A 413 -11.99 -7.36 6.57
N VAL A 414 -11.06 -6.43 6.33
CA VAL A 414 -10.69 -5.37 7.27
C VAL A 414 -11.84 -4.39 7.35
N GLN A 415 -12.40 -4.24 8.55
CA GLN A 415 -13.39 -3.20 8.82
C GLN A 415 -12.65 -1.96 9.30
N HIS A 416 -13.08 -0.79 8.86
CA HIS A 416 -12.46 0.47 9.25
C HIS A 416 -13.48 1.60 9.21
N ALA A 417 -13.36 2.53 10.16
CA ALA A 417 -14.18 3.73 10.19
C ALA A 417 -13.40 4.88 10.83
N SER A 418 -13.83 6.09 10.54
CA SER A 418 -13.36 7.30 11.21
C SER A 418 -14.54 8.22 11.49
N ALA A 419 -14.47 8.97 12.59
CA ALA A 419 -15.49 9.94 12.94
C ALA A 419 -14.87 11.17 13.59
N ALA A 420 -15.47 12.35 13.34
CA ALA A 420 -15.12 13.55 14.08
C ALA A 420 -15.56 13.43 15.55
N ILE A 421 -14.68 13.81 16.48
CA ILE A 421 -14.97 13.87 17.91
C ILE A 421 -14.77 15.30 18.41
N PRO A 422 -15.28 15.67 19.60
CA PRO A 422 -15.00 16.98 20.18
C PRO A 422 -13.48 17.20 20.35
N GLY A 423 -12.93 18.14 19.57
CA GLY A 423 -11.52 18.50 19.62
C GLY A 423 -10.59 17.57 18.82
N GLY A 424 -11.09 16.84 17.82
CA GLY A 424 -10.26 16.08 16.89
C GLY A 424 -11.04 14.99 16.15
N TYR A 425 -10.45 13.81 15.97
CA TYR A 425 -11.07 12.68 15.29
C TYR A 425 -10.74 11.33 15.95
N ALA A 426 -11.51 10.31 15.60
CA ALA A 426 -11.29 8.94 16.01
C ALA A 426 -11.19 8.02 14.79
N VAL A 427 -10.40 6.96 14.93
CA VAL A 427 -10.22 5.90 13.94
C VAL A 427 -10.42 4.56 14.64
N GLU A 428 -11.11 3.65 13.97
CA GLU A 428 -11.39 2.31 14.45
C GLU A 428 -11.15 1.29 13.35
N LEU A 429 -10.44 0.20 13.67
CA LEU A 429 -10.18 -0.91 12.76
C LEU A 429 -10.50 -2.25 13.40
N ALA A 430 -10.98 -3.19 12.58
CA ALA A 430 -11.00 -4.61 12.89
C ALA A 430 -10.27 -5.37 11.78
N ILE A 431 -9.11 -5.93 12.10
CA ILE A 431 -8.18 -6.60 11.17
C ILE A 431 -8.30 -8.11 11.38
N PRO A 432 -8.70 -8.91 10.38
CA PRO A 432 -8.84 -10.35 10.55
C PRO A 432 -7.50 -11.01 10.89
N TRP A 433 -7.45 -11.82 11.95
CA TRP A 433 -6.26 -12.61 12.30
C TRP A 433 -5.81 -13.52 11.16
N LEU A 434 -6.80 -14.07 10.45
CA LEU A 434 -6.56 -14.96 9.33
C LEU A 434 -5.77 -14.28 8.20
N ASN A 435 -5.95 -12.97 8.00
CA ASN A 435 -5.15 -12.20 7.06
C ASN A 435 -3.71 -12.00 7.53
N LEU A 436 -3.46 -12.00 8.83
CA LEU A 436 -2.11 -11.82 9.38
C LEU A 436 -1.30 -13.14 9.33
N GLY A 437 -1.91 -14.25 8.90
CA GLY A 437 -1.29 -15.58 9.00
C GLY A 437 -1.27 -16.12 10.43
N LEU A 438 -2.08 -15.55 11.32
CA LEU A 438 -2.06 -15.85 12.74
C LEU A 438 -3.36 -16.50 13.21
N THR A 439 -3.24 -17.40 14.18
CA THR A 439 -4.37 -17.94 14.93
C THR A 439 -4.42 -17.25 16.28
N ALA A 440 -5.49 -16.54 16.57
CA ALA A 440 -5.61 -15.82 17.83
C ALA A 440 -5.78 -16.77 19.01
N GLU A 441 -4.78 -16.77 19.89
CA GLU A 441 -4.82 -17.49 21.16
C GLU A 441 -4.15 -16.65 22.24
N ALA A 442 -4.58 -16.85 23.49
CA ALA A 442 -3.96 -16.17 24.61
C ALA A 442 -2.48 -16.59 24.75
N GLY A 443 -1.59 -15.60 24.84
CA GLY A 443 -0.14 -15.77 24.83
C GLY A 443 0.50 -15.60 23.45
N LEU A 444 -0.27 -15.34 22.39
CA LEU A 444 0.28 -14.97 21.09
C LEU A 444 0.99 -13.62 21.19
N ASP A 445 2.27 -13.59 20.80
CA ASP A 445 3.11 -12.40 20.67
C ASP A 445 3.27 -12.01 19.20
N PHE A 446 3.28 -10.71 18.92
CA PHE A 446 3.54 -10.14 17.60
C PHE A 446 4.10 -8.71 17.74
N GLY A 447 4.80 -8.21 16.72
CA GLY A 447 5.26 -6.82 16.74
C GLY A 447 4.14 -5.86 16.33
N PHE A 448 4.04 -4.72 17.00
CA PHE A 448 3.00 -3.72 16.77
C PHE A 448 3.58 -2.31 16.86
N ASP A 449 3.07 -1.42 16.02
CA ASP A 449 3.22 0.01 16.27
C ASP A 449 2.05 0.84 15.75
N LEU A 450 1.95 2.06 16.27
CA LEU A 450 0.96 3.06 15.88
C LEU A 450 1.67 4.35 15.51
N ALA A 451 1.28 5.00 14.41
CA ALA A 451 1.69 6.36 14.09
C ALA A 451 0.49 7.27 13.82
N VAL A 452 0.65 8.57 14.10
CA VAL A 452 -0.30 9.62 13.76
C VAL A 452 0.43 10.71 13.01
N ASN A 453 -0.03 10.97 11.80
CA ASN A 453 0.41 12.08 10.96
C ASN A 453 -0.39 13.33 11.29
N ASP A 454 0.28 14.47 11.19
CA ASP A 454 -0.21 15.78 11.61
C ASP A 454 0.08 16.81 10.50
N ASP A 455 -0.98 17.39 9.93
CA ASP A 455 -0.94 18.54 9.02
C ASP A 455 -1.74 19.69 9.62
N ASP A 456 -1.05 20.77 9.97
CA ASP A 456 -1.64 21.93 10.65
C ASP A 456 -1.89 23.13 9.70
N ASN A 457 -1.46 23.05 8.43
CA ASN A 457 -1.49 24.21 7.53
C ASN A 457 -2.16 23.98 6.16
N GLY A 458 -2.64 22.77 5.88
CA GLY A 458 -3.20 22.39 4.59
C GLY A 458 -2.11 22.30 3.53
N GLY A 459 -1.03 21.62 3.92
CA GLY A 459 0.22 21.55 3.20
C GLY A 459 0.66 20.11 3.06
N ALA A 460 1.81 19.79 3.65
CA ALA A 460 2.35 18.43 3.65
C ALA A 460 2.83 18.14 5.05
N ARG A 461 2.40 17.01 5.63
CA ARG A 461 2.68 16.58 7.00
C ARG A 461 3.90 17.24 7.65
N GLU A 462 3.65 18.05 8.66
CA GLU A 462 4.71 18.73 9.41
C GLU A 462 5.25 17.88 10.56
N ALA A 463 4.42 17.01 11.14
CA ALA A 463 4.82 16.19 12.27
C ALA A 463 4.28 14.75 12.21
N GLN A 464 4.94 13.86 12.95
CA GLN A 464 4.49 12.49 13.15
C GLN A 464 4.80 12.05 14.58
N LEU A 465 3.78 11.55 15.26
CA LEU A 465 3.89 10.89 16.55
C LEU A 465 3.82 9.38 16.35
N VAL A 466 4.64 8.62 17.07
CA VAL A 466 4.55 7.15 17.13
C VAL A 466 4.41 6.67 18.56
N TRP A 467 3.96 5.43 18.73
CA TRP A 467 3.93 4.77 20.03
C TRP A 467 5.32 4.28 20.43
N ASN A 468 5.90 3.30 19.72
CA ASN A 468 7.19 2.73 20.08
C ASN A 468 8.30 2.98 19.04
N GLY A 469 7.98 2.88 17.76
CA GLY A 469 8.93 2.77 16.66
C GLY A 469 9.61 4.07 16.24
N ILE A 470 9.88 4.19 14.95
CA ILE A 470 10.65 5.30 14.36
C ILE A 470 10.03 5.75 13.04
N ALA A 471 10.52 6.85 12.47
CA ALA A 471 10.05 7.38 11.18
C ALA A 471 10.14 6.37 10.02
N ASP A 472 10.98 5.33 10.13
CA ASP A 472 11.18 4.29 9.12
C ASP A 472 10.28 3.06 9.28
N ASN A 473 9.25 3.11 10.14
CA ASN A 473 8.32 1.99 10.34
C ASN A 473 7.69 1.46 9.05
N TYR A 474 7.43 2.33 8.06
CA TYR A 474 6.91 1.91 6.76
C TYR A 474 7.90 1.07 5.91
N LYS A 475 9.17 0.96 6.33
CA LYS A 475 10.23 0.23 5.62
C LYS A 475 10.65 -1.08 6.31
N ASN A 476 10.62 -1.13 7.63
CA ASN A 476 11.13 -2.24 8.44
C ASN A 476 10.49 -2.28 9.84
N THR A 477 10.59 -3.43 10.51
CA THR A 477 9.91 -3.70 11.79
C THR A 477 10.86 -3.71 13.00
N VAL A 478 12.15 -3.43 12.79
CA VAL A 478 13.21 -3.44 13.84
C VAL A 478 12.81 -2.68 15.10
N ALA A 479 12.09 -1.57 14.95
CA ALA A 479 11.72 -0.68 16.05
C ALA A 479 10.30 -0.90 16.58
N PHE A 480 9.53 -1.84 16.03
CA PHE A 480 8.17 -2.08 16.50
C PHE A 480 8.18 -2.50 17.97
N GLY A 481 7.13 -2.14 18.70
CA GLY A 481 6.92 -2.63 20.06
C GLY A 481 6.37 -4.05 20.04
N ASP A 482 6.31 -4.67 21.21
CA ASP A 482 5.71 -5.99 21.38
C ASP A 482 4.24 -5.86 21.77
N ALA A 483 3.39 -6.74 21.24
CA ALA A 483 2.00 -6.90 21.64
C ALA A 483 1.71 -8.36 21.98
N THR A 484 0.91 -8.58 23.03
CA THR A 484 0.56 -9.91 23.55
C THR A 484 -0.95 -10.04 23.77
N LEU A 485 -1.53 -11.15 23.30
CA LEU A 485 -2.93 -11.46 23.56
C LEU A 485 -3.13 -12.04 24.97
N LEU A 486 -3.91 -11.38 25.81
CA LEU A 486 -4.23 -11.87 27.16
C LEU A 486 -5.44 -12.80 27.18
N ALA A 487 -5.46 -13.73 28.14
CA ALA A 487 -6.63 -14.56 28.44
C ALA A 487 -7.77 -13.79 29.14
N ASP A 488 -7.47 -12.61 29.70
CA ASP A 488 -8.43 -11.76 30.39
C ASP A 488 -9.51 -11.25 29.43
N THR A 489 -10.77 -11.33 29.86
CA THR A 489 -11.92 -10.96 29.03
C THR A 489 -12.57 -9.64 29.43
N VAL A 490 -13.11 -8.90 28.47
CA VAL A 490 -13.94 -7.70 28.67
C VAL A 490 -15.31 -7.84 27.99
N GLY A 491 -16.29 -7.07 28.48
CA GLY A 491 -17.67 -7.12 27.98
C GLY A 491 -18.51 -8.24 28.59
N THR A 492 -19.71 -8.42 28.05
CA THR A 492 -20.64 -9.46 28.49
C THR A 492 -20.82 -10.52 27.43
N ALA A 493 -20.73 -11.80 27.78
CA ALA A 493 -21.01 -12.87 26.82
C ALA A 493 -22.41 -12.71 26.20
N VAL A 494 -22.48 -12.60 24.87
CA VAL A 494 -23.76 -12.69 24.16
C VAL A 494 -24.14 -14.17 24.10
N THR A 495 -25.15 -14.58 24.85
CA THR A 495 -25.81 -15.86 24.60
C THR A 495 -26.76 -15.68 23.42
N VAL A 496 -26.24 -15.76 22.19
CA VAL A 496 -27.11 -16.05 21.05
C VAL A 496 -27.60 -17.48 21.25
N PRO A 497 -28.92 -17.74 21.34
CA PRO A 497 -29.40 -19.11 21.39
C PRO A 497 -28.88 -19.84 20.16
N ALA A 498 -28.12 -20.91 20.36
CA ALA A 498 -27.85 -21.83 19.27
C ALA A 498 -29.20 -22.26 18.69
N PRO A 499 -29.39 -22.25 17.36
CA PRO A 499 -30.59 -22.82 16.78
C PRO A 499 -30.74 -24.25 17.31
N ALA A 500 -31.97 -24.64 17.63
CA ALA A 500 -32.21 -26.03 18.02
C ALA A 500 -31.65 -26.92 16.89
N ALA A 501 -30.94 -27.99 17.27
CA ALA A 501 -30.39 -28.98 16.34
C ALA A 501 -31.54 -29.79 15.70
N VAL A 502 -32.28 -29.14 14.80
CA VAL A 502 -33.45 -29.66 14.12
C VAL A 502 -33.43 -29.24 12.66
N ASP A 503 -33.94 -30.15 11.83
CA ASP A 503 -34.25 -29.86 10.44
C ASP A 503 -35.44 -28.90 10.35
N ARG A 504 -35.52 -28.19 9.23
CA ARG A 504 -36.66 -27.30 8.93
C ARG A 504 -37.21 -27.57 7.54
N TYR A 505 -38.49 -27.32 7.39
CA TYR A 505 -39.21 -27.51 6.14
C TYR A 505 -39.82 -26.20 5.66
N VAL A 506 -39.61 -25.87 4.39
CA VAL A 506 -40.09 -24.65 3.74
C VAL A 506 -40.86 -25.01 2.47
N THR A 507 -41.99 -24.35 2.24
CA THR A 507 -42.66 -24.34 0.93
C THR A 507 -42.89 -22.90 0.50
N PRO A 508 -43.25 -22.62 -0.77
CA PRO A 508 -43.45 -21.25 -1.21
C PRO A 508 -44.44 -20.47 -0.33
N GLN A 509 -45.63 -21.05 -0.03
CA GLN A 509 -46.65 -20.39 0.79
C GLN A 509 -46.64 -20.78 2.28
N GLY A 510 -45.79 -21.73 2.68
CA GLY A 510 -45.83 -22.40 3.98
C GLY A 510 -47.08 -23.28 4.16
N ALA A 511 -47.15 -23.99 5.29
CA ALA A 511 -48.27 -24.87 5.63
C ALA A 511 -48.56 -24.85 7.14
N GLY A 512 -49.79 -25.21 7.52
CA GLY A 512 -50.18 -25.43 8.91
C GLY A 512 -49.83 -24.27 9.85
N THR A 513 -49.14 -24.58 10.95
CA THR A 513 -48.68 -23.62 11.97
C THR A 513 -47.52 -22.74 11.53
N LYS A 514 -46.84 -23.05 10.41
CA LYS A 514 -45.67 -22.36 9.87
C LYS A 514 -44.51 -22.25 10.86
N ASP A 515 -44.26 -23.33 11.62
CA ASP A 515 -43.11 -23.44 12.52
C ASP A 515 -41.93 -24.22 11.89
N GLY A 516 -42.12 -24.78 10.70
CA GLY A 516 -41.09 -25.52 9.97
C GLY A 516 -40.77 -26.88 10.57
N SER A 517 -41.59 -27.43 11.47
CA SER A 517 -41.36 -28.74 12.12
C SER A 517 -41.58 -29.94 11.21
N SER A 518 -42.31 -29.76 10.10
CA SER A 518 -42.62 -30.79 9.11
C SER A 518 -43.17 -30.15 7.84
N TRP A 519 -43.31 -30.91 6.75
CA TRP A 519 -44.03 -30.46 5.54
C TRP A 519 -45.45 -29.96 5.83
N ALA A 520 -46.15 -30.56 6.81
CA ALA A 520 -47.51 -30.14 7.19
C ALA A 520 -47.55 -28.78 7.90
N ASN A 521 -46.42 -28.35 8.48
CA ASN A 521 -46.25 -27.09 9.22
C ASN A 521 -45.15 -26.21 8.62
N ALA A 522 -44.89 -26.33 7.32
CA ALA A 522 -43.75 -25.70 6.66
C ALA A 522 -43.74 -24.17 6.82
N LEU A 523 -42.54 -23.60 6.96
CA LEU A 523 -42.31 -22.15 6.89
C LEU A 523 -42.64 -21.63 5.48
N ALA A 524 -43.05 -20.36 5.40
CA ALA A 524 -43.32 -19.70 4.12
C ALA A 524 -42.03 -19.05 3.59
N GLY A 525 -41.49 -19.60 2.50
CA GLY A 525 -40.23 -19.16 1.91
C GLY A 525 -40.38 -18.09 0.82
N ASP A 526 -41.51 -18.04 0.11
CA ASP A 526 -41.71 -17.13 -1.03
C ASP A 526 -42.19 -15.73 -0.58
N GLN A 527 -41.38 -15.09 0.27
CA GLN A 527 -41.59 -13.75 0.81
C GLN A 527 -40.24 -13.15 1.22
N VAL A 528 -40.16 -11.82 1.32
CA VAL A 528 -38.92 -11.13 1.71
C VAL A 528 -38.42 -11.65 3.07
N GLY A 529 -37.20 -12.19 3.09
CA GLY A 529 -36.56 -12.75 4.29
C GLY A 529 -37.09 -14.13 4.72
N GLY A 530 -38.01 -14.73 3.96
CA GLY A 530 -38.61 -16.03 4.29
C GLY A 530 -37.58 -17.16 4.33
N LEU A 531 -36.69 -17.23 3.33
CA LEU A 531 -35.60 -18.21 3.31
C LEU A 531 -34.57 -17.96 4.41
N GLN A 532 -34.19 -16.69 4.64
CA GLN A 532 -33.25 -16.34 5.69
C GLN A 532 -33.74 -16.80 7.07
N ALA A 533 -35.00 -16.49 7.41
CA ALA A 533 -35.59 -16.91 8.68
C ALA A 533 -35.62 -18.44 8.84
N ALA A 534 -35.83 -19.18 7.74
CA ALA A 534 -35.82 -20.64 7.77
C ALA A 534 -34.40 -21.22 7.94
N TRP A 535 -33.42 -20.66 7.24
CA TRP A 535 -32.01 -21.01 7.41
C TRP A 535 -31.52 -20.76 8.84
N ASP A 536 -31.85 -19.60 9.40
CA ASP A 536 -31.46 -19.21 10.76
C ASP A 536 -32.13 -20.09 11.83
N ALA A 537 -33.33 -20.62 11.54
CA ALA A 537 -34.05 -21.54 12.42
C ALA A 537 -33.59 -23.01 12.31
N THR A 538 -32.76 -23.33 11.30
CA THR A 538 -32.19 -24.67 11.07
C THR A 538 -30.92 -24.83 11.88
N GLY A 539 -30.76 -25.99 12.52
CA GLY A 539 -29.54 -26.33 13.26
C GLY A 539 -28.30 -26.33 12.37
N ASP A 540 -27.11 -26.16 12.97
CA ASP A 540 -25.88 -26.02 12.21
C ASP A 540 -25.38 -27.36 11.61
N ALA A 541 -25.81 -28.50 12.14
CA ALA A 541 -25.57 -29.83 11.58
C ALA A 541 -26.85 -30.47 10.99
N ASN A 542 -27.76 -29.64 10.47
CA ASN A 542 -29.09 -30.05 10.04
C ASN A 542 -29.42 -29.57 8.62
N THR A 543 -30.53 -30.09 8.09
CA THR A 543 -30.99 -29.79 6.74
C THR A 543 -32.20 -28.87 6.75
N LEU A 544 -32.11 -27.82 5.95
CA LEU A 544 -33.25 -27.02 5.49
C LEU A 544 -33.82 -27.66 4.23
N TYR A 545 -34.95 -28.35 4.37
CA TYR A 545 -35.66 -28.96 3.25
C TYR A 545 -36.56 -27.94 2.54
N ILE A 546 -36.35 -27.77 1.24
CA ILE A 546 -37.11 -26.87 0.38
C ILE A 546 -38.06 -27.67 -0.51
N GLY A 547 -39.37 -27.48 -0.32
CA GLY A 547 -40.40 -28.20 -1.05
C GLY A 547 -40.67 -27.59 -2.42
N SER A 548 -41.26 -28.40 -3.30
CA SER A 548 -41.62 -28.06 -4.68
C SER A 548 -42.36 -26.74 -4.84
N GLY A 549 -42.21 -26.17 -6.04
CA GLY A 549 -42.88 -24.96 -6.49
C GLY A 549 -41.89 -23.87 -6.87
N THR A 550 -42.41 -22.80 -7.45
CA THR A 550 -41.62 -21.62 -7.83
C THR A 550 -41.66 -20.59 -6.72
N TYR A 551 -40.50 -20.18 -6.25
CA TYR A 551 -40.29 -19.07 -5.32
C TYR A 551 -40.03 -17.82 -6.17
N THR A 552 -41.07 -16.99 -6.31
CA THR A 552 -41.15 -15.86 -7.26
C THR A 552 -40.77 -14.51 -6.67
N VAL A 553 -40.65 -14.39 -5.34
CA VAL A 553 -40.20 -13.19 -4.64
C VAL A 553 -38.67 -13.20 -4.65
N PRO A 554 -38.02 -12.29 -5.41
CA PRO A 554 -36.58 -12.23 -5.45
C PRO A 554 -36.01 -11.90 -4.07
N GLN A 555 -35.09 -12.72 -3.60
CA GLN A 555 -34.48 -12.58 -2.28
C GLN A 555 -33.05 -13.13 -2.30
N THR A 556 -32.27 -12.75 -1.31
CA THR A 556 -30.93 -13.30 -1.08
C THR A 556 -30.94 -14.05 0.24
N LEU A 557 -30.47 -15.28 0.23
CA LEU A 557 -30.16 -16.07 1.42
C LEU A 557 -28.66 -15.89 1.73
N THR A 558 -28.37 -15.21 2.83
CA THR A 558 -27.01 -15.04 3.32
C THR A 558 -26.69 -16.17 4.31
N LEU A 559 -25.73 -17.02 3.98
CA LEU A 559 -25.30 -18.11 4.85
C LEU A 559 -24.43 -17.55 5.98
N THR A 560 -25.04 -17.08 7.06
CA THR A 560 -24.31 -16.47 8.19
C THR A 560 -23.54 -17.47 9.05
N ARG A 561 -23.87 -18.77 8.92
CA ARG A 561 -23.29 -19.91 9.63
C ARG A 561 -23.37 -21.14 8.74
N GLY A 562 -22.39 -22.03 8.84
CA GLY A 562 -22.39 -23.34 8.21
C GLY A 562 -22.27 -24.45 9.25
N GLY A 563 -21.85 -25.64 8.82
CA GLY A 563 -21.62 -26.79 9.68
C GLY A 563 -20.37 -26.70 10.54
N THR A 564 -20.08 -27.76 11.28
CA THR A 564 -18.93 -27.79 12.20
C THR A 564 -17.73 -28.52 11.63
N ASP A 565 -17.95 -29.50 10.77
CA ASP A 565 -16.90 -30.35 10.21
C ASP A 565 -17.42 -31.15 9.00
N ARG A 566 -16.57 -32.06 8.48
CA ARG A 566 -16.85 -32.91 7.33
C ARG A 566 -17.91 -33.99 7.58
N GLU A 567 -18.29 -34.26 8.82
CA GLU A 567 -19.38 -35.19 9.17
C GLU A 567 -20.70 -34.43 9.44
N ASN A 568 -20.61 -33.15 9.81
CA ASN A 568 -21.70 -32.34 10.34
C ASN A 568 -21.92 -31.05 9.53
N TRP A 569 -22.48 -31.20 8.32
CA TRP A 569 -22.75 -30.11 7.39
C TRP A 569 -24.08 -29.40 7.68
N LYS A 570 -24.12 -28.08 7.44
CA LYS A 570 -25.40 -27.38 7.31
C LYS A 570 -25.87 -27.43 5.86
N LYS A 571 -27.08 -27.93 5.63
CA LYS A 571 -27.56 -28.22 4.26
C LYS A 571 -28.79 -27.42 3.90
N LEU A 572 -28.89 -27.01 2.64
CA LEU A 572 -30.13 -26.68 1.97
C LEU A 572 -30.36 -27.74 0.90
N GLN A 573 -31.47 -28.47 1.00
CA GLN A 573 -31.79 -29.55 0.08
C GLN A 573 -33.18 -29.34 -0.52
N GLY A 574 -33.26 -29.30 -1.85
CA GLY A 574 -34.53 -29.35 -2.56
C GLY A 574 -35.16 -30.74 -2.50
N VAL A 575 -36.49 -30.79 -2.40
CA VAL A 575 -37.25 -32.03 -2.34
C VAL A 575 -38.45 -31.93 -3.29
N ASP A 576 -38.55 -32.90 -4.21
CA ASP A 576 -39.77 -33.05 -5.01
C ASP A 576 -40.92 -33.60 -4.14
N THR A 577 -41.74 -32.67 -3.65
CA THR A 577 -42.98 -32.91 -2.91
C THR A 577 -44.21 -33.11 -3.82
N GLY A 578 -44.00 -33.27 -5.14
CA GLY A 578 -45.05 -33.60 -6.12
C GLY A 578 -45.20 -32.61 -7.28
N ALA A 579 -44.32 -31.61 -7.40
CA ALA A 579 -44.33 -30.63 -8.49
C ALA A 579 -42.93 -30.34 -9.07
N GLY A 580 -42.00 -31.30 -8.96
CA GLY A 580 -40.61 -31.16 -9.35
C GLY A 580 -39.74 -30.56 -8.23
N VAL A 581 -38.45 -30.45 -8.51
CA VAL A 581 -37.50 -29.73 -7.63
C VAL A 581 -37.87 -28.25 -7.50
N PRO A 582 -37.58 -27.61 -6.36
CA PRO A 582 -37.90 -26.20 -6.15
C PRO A 582 -37.13 -25.28 -7.12
N ILE A 583 -37.81 -24.25 -7.60
CA ILE A 583 -37.25 -23.27 -8.54
C ILE A 583 -37.25 -21.90 -7.87
N PHE A 584 -36.08 -21.27 -7.77
CA PHE A 584 -35.93 -19.89 -7.30
C PHE A 584 -35.82 -18.95 -8.49
N GLN A 585 -36.79 -18.06 -8.63
CA GLN A 585 -36.87 -17.14 -9.76
C GLN A 585 -36.59 -15.70 -9.30
N GLY A 586 -35.48 -15.13 -9.76
CA GLY A 586 -35.13 -13.74 -9.56
C GLY A 586 -35.71 -12.81 -10.63
N ASP A 587 -35.17 -11.60 -10.73
CA ASP A 587 -35.60 -10.51 -11.61
C ASP A 587 -34.53 -10.06 -12.61
N TRP A 588 -33.39 -10.76 -12.68
CA TRP A 588 -32.31 -10.47 -13.61
C TRP A 588 -32.70 -10.83 -15.05
N SER A 589 -32.28 -10.01 -16.01
CA SER A 589 -32.31 -10.33 -17.43
C SER A 589 -31.23 -9.56 -18.18
N LEU A 590 -31.05 -9.86 -19.46
CA LEU A 590 -30.14 -9.11 -20.34
C LEU A 590 -30.46 -7.61 -20.39
N GLN A 591 -31.73 -7.22 -20.18
CA GLN A 591 -32.17 -5.82 -20.12
C GLN A 591 -32.19 -5.24 -18.70
N ASN A 592 -32.20 -6.10 -17.67
CA ASN A 592 -32.29 -5.72 -16.26
C ASN A 592 -31.18 -6.39 -15.44
N GLN A 593 -30.01 -5.77 -15.37
CA GLN A 593 -28.82 -6.33 -14.71
C GLN A 593 -28.75 -5.94 -13.22
N VAL A 594 -29.85 -6.11 -12.48
CA VAL A 594 -29.86 -5.93 -11.03
C VAL A 594 -28.85 -6.91 -10.42
N ASN A 595 -27.88 -6.40 -9.67
CA ASN A 595 -26.83 -7.20 -9.05
C ASN A 595 -27.36 -7.84 -7.76
N ARG A 596 -27.88 -9.07 -7.87
CA ARG A 596 -28.38 -9.87 -6.74
C ARG A 596 -27.93 -11.32 -6.88
N SER A 597 -27.45 -11.89 -5.78
CA SER A 597 -27.20 -13.34 -5.63
C SER A 597 -28.41 -14.04 -5.02
N LEU A 598 -28.71 -15.28 -5.40
CA LEU A 598 -29.65 -16.08 -4.58
C LEU A 598 -28.95 -16.50 -3.27
N ILE A 599 -27.79 -17.15 -3.38
CA ILE A 599 -26.98 -17.54 -2.23
C ILE A 599 -25.78 -16.60 -2.13
N ASP A 600 -25.63 -15.98 -0.97
CA ASP A 600 -24.50 -15.13 -0.62
C ASP A 600 -23.79 -15.74 0.60
N VAL A 601 -22.49 -16.01 0.48
CA VAL A 601 -21.69 -16.62 1.54
C VAL A 601 -20.63 -15.64 2.02
N PRO A 602 -20.80 -15.02 3.20
CA PRO A 602 -19.81 -14.12 3.78
C PRO A 602 -18.52 -14.84 4.17
N LEU A 603 -17.42 -14.07 4.22
CA LEU A 603 -16.07 -14.53 4.57
C LEU A 603 -16.05 -15.48 5.79
N GLY A 604 -15.41 -16.64 5.65
CA GLY A 604 -15.15 -17.57 6.76
C GLY A 604 -16.21 -18.64 7.01
N VAL A 605 -17.34 -18.62 6.30
CA VAL A 605 -18.44 -19.57 6.55
C VAL A 605 -18.14 -20.92 5.90
N SER A 606 -17.93 -21.95 6.71
CA SER A 606 -17.42 -23.27 6.30
C SER A 606 -18.45 -24.39 6.47
N TYR A 607 -18.21 -25.54 5.84
CA TYR A 607 -19.02 -26.78 5.94
C TYR A 607 -20.50 -26.60 5.58
N TRP A 608 -20.77 -26.02 4.41
CA TRP A 608 -22.13 -25.85 3.91
C TRP A 608 -22.36 -26.62 2.59
N GLN A 609 -23.60 -27.07 2.42
CA GLN A 609 -24.04 -27.81 1.24
C GLN A 609 -25.35 -27.26 0.68
N ILE A 610 -25.39 -27.04 -0.63
CA ILE A 610 -26.59 -26.67 -1.38
C ILE A 610 -26.85 -27.75 -2.42
N GLU A 611 -28.05 -28.33 -2.42
CA GLU A 611 -28.37 -29.43 -3.34
C GLU A 611 -29.82 -29.47 -3.84
N ASP A 612 -30.01 -30.08 -5.01
CA ASP A 612 -31.31 -30.43 -5.61
C ASP A 612 -32.26 -29.24 -5.87
N ILE A 613 -31.73 -28.09 -6.31
CA ILE A 613 -32.52 -26.88 -6.59
C ILE A 613 -32.25 -26.32 -8.00
N VAL A 614 -33.19 -25.50 -8.50
CA VAL A 614 -33.01 -24.71 -9.72
C VAL A 614 -32.95 -23.22 -9.35
N ILE A 615 -31.96 -22.51 -9.89
CA ILE A 615 -31.80 -21.06 -9.73
C ILE A 615 -31.92 -20.38 -11.09
N GLU A 616 -32.85 -19.44 -11.23
CA GLU A 616 -33.07 -18.72 -12.48
C GLU A 616 -33.13 -17.21 -12.28
N ASN A 617 -32.61 -16.45 -13.25
CA ASN A 617 -32.76 -14.99 -13.31
C ASN A 617 -32.17 -14.27 -12.08
N TYR A 618 -30.99 -14.70 -11.63
CA TYR A 618 -30.17 -13.96 -10.66
C TYR A 618 -28.91 -13.43 -11.33
N TYR A 619 -28.27 -12.41 -10.76
CA TYR A 619 -26.95 -11.98 -11.26
C TYR A 619 -25.90 -13.04 -10.96
N TYR A 620 -25.88 -13.51 -9.72
CA TYR A 620 -25.11 -14.67 -9.28
C TYR A 620 -26.05 -15.78 -8.78
N GLY A 621 -25.82 -17.03 -9.19
CA GLY A 621 -26.49 -18.16 -8.56
C GLY A 621 -26.04 -18.30 -7.11
N ILE A 622 -24.74 -18.59 -6.95
CA ILE A 622 -24.04 -18.69 -5.68
C ILE A 622 -22.80 -17.80 -5.74
N TYR A 623 -22.70 -16.87 -4.79
CA TYR A 623 -21.50 -16.05 -4.60
C TYR A 623 -20.90 -16.35 -3.23
N ALA A 624 -19.65 -16.83 -3.22
CA ALA A 624 -18.93 -17.14 -1.98
C ALA A 624 -17.70 -16.24 -1.82
N ASN A 625 -17.68 -15.48 -0.73
CA ASN A 625 -16.70 -14.43 -0.46
C ASN A 625 -15.55 -14.91 0.44
N GLY A 626 -15.01 -16.08 0.12
CA GLY A 626 -13.71 -16.59 0.52
C GLY A 626 -13.45 -16.99 1.96
N GLN A 627 -12.25 -17.55 2.15
CA GLN A 627 -11.79 -18.14 3.41
C GLN A 627 -12.70 -19.26 3.94
N HIS A 628 -13.26 -20.06 3.02
CA HIS A 628 -14.16 -21.15 3.35
C HIS A 628 -13.44 -22.50 3.31
N THR A 629 -13.73 -23.38 4.25
CA THR A 629 -13.40 -24.81 4.15
C THR A 629 -14.67 -25.61 3.97
N GLY A 630 -14.65 -26.63 3.11
CA GLY A 630 -15.79 -27.53 2.96
C GLY A 630 -16.96 -26.85 2.28
N ILE A 631 -16.93 -26.81 0.95
CA ILE A 631 -18.00 -26.28 0.10
C ILE A 631 -18.58 -27.43 -0.73
N ARG A 632 -19.90 -27.60 -0.71
CA ARG A 632 -20.60 -28.60 -1.55
C ARG A 632 -21.75 -27.94 -2.32
N VAL A 633 -21.67 -27.99 -3.64
CA VAL A 633 -22.77 -27.65 -4.55
C VAL A 633 -23.08 -28.91 -5.34
N VAL A 634 -24.27 -29.49 -5.15
CA VAL A 634 -24.62 -30.81 -5.69
C VAL A 634 -25.93 -30.75 -6.45
N ASP A 635 -25.93 -31.09 -7.73
CA ASP A 635 -27.14 -31.16 -8.56
C ASP A 635 -27.98 -29.87 -8.54
N VAL A 636 -27.30 -28.72 -8.65
CA VAL A 636 -27.92 -27.40 -8.75
C VAL A 636 -27.94 -26.93 -10.20
N ASP A 637 -29.14 -26.74 -10.75
CA ASP A 637 -29.33 -26.19 -12.09
C ASP A 637 -29.41 -24.66 -12.07
N MET A 638 -28.82 -24.02 -13.08
CA MET A 638 -28.64 -22.57 -13.10
C MET A 638 -28.93 -21.98 -14.49
N HIS A 639 -29.94 -21.12 -14.61
CA HIS A 639 -30.36 -20.55 -15.90
C HIS A 639 -30.46 -19.02 -15.90
N ASN A 640 -29.99 -18.38 -16.98
CA ASN A 640 -30.10 -16.94 -17.23
C ASN A 640 -29.46 -16.08 -16.10
N MET A 641 -28.15 -15.89 -16.14
CA MET A 641 -27.41 -15.14 -15.12
C MET A 641 -26.13 -14.48 -15.64
N SER A 642 -25.45 -13.70 -14.78
CA SER A 642 -24.06 -13.30 -15.05
C SER A 642 -23.14 -14.49 -14.80
N ASP A 643 -23.06 -14.94 -13.55
CA ASP A 643 -22.23 -16.07 -13.15
C ASP A 643 -23.05 -17.10 -12.36
N GLY A 644 -22.81 -18.40 -12.61
CA GLY A 644 -23.45 -19.48 -11.86
C GLY A 644 -22.91 -19.59 -10.44
N VAL A 645 -21.78 -20.27 -10.31
CA VAL A 645 -21.04 -20.36 -9.05
C VAL A 645 -19.80 -19.46 -9.16
N TYR A 646 -19.73 -18.44 -8.33
CA TYR A 646 -18.57 -17.56 -8.23
C TYR A 646 -17.92 -17.70 -6.85
N LEU A 647 -16.76 -18.36 -6.83
CA LEU A 647 -15.92 -18.55 -5.66
C LEU A 647 -14.75 -17.58 -5.69
N TRP A 648 -14.74 -16.69 -4.73
CA TRP A 648 -13.58 -15.88 -4.42
C TRP A 648 -12.82 -16.59 -3.29
N GLY A 649 -11.53 -16.90 -3.46
CA GLY A 649 -10.75 -17.66 -2.46
C GLY A 649 -10.38 -16.82 -1.24
N ARG A 650 -10.03 -15.54 -1.47
CA ARG A 650 -9.67 -14.55 -0.44
C ARG A 650 -8.51 -14.99 0.47
N ALA A 651 -7.55 -15.75 -0.06
CA ALA A 651 -6.27 -15.93 0.63
C ALA A 651 -5.56 -14.57 0.80
N THR A 652 -4.45 -14.57 1.56
CA THR A 652 -3.57 -13.40 1.73
C THR A 652 -2.11 -13.81 1.55
N ARG A 653 -1.18 -12.86 1.36
CA ARG A 653 0.24 -13.18 1.15
C ARG A 653 0.91 -13.93 2.31
N SER A 654 0.51 -13.64 3.54
CA SER A 654 0.99 -14.28 4.77
C SER A 654 0.28 -15.60 5.05
N ASN A 655 -0.89 -15.80 4.44
CA ASN A 655 -1.71 -16.99 4.62
C ASN A 655 -2.32 -17.46 3.29
N PRO A 656 -1.51 -18.06 2.40
CA PRO A 656 -2.01 -18.63 1.15
C PRO A 656 -3.01 -19.76 1.41
N ASP A 657 -2.84 -20.51 2.51
CA ASP A 657 -3.69 -21.65 2.87
C ASP A 657 -5.06 -21.24 3.42
N ALA A 658 -5.23 -19.99 3.86
CA ALA A 658 -6.53 -19.44 4.23
C ALA A 658 -7.50 -19.32 3.06
N GLY A 659 -7.03 -19.44 1.83
CA GLY A 659 -7.88 -19.45 0.65
C GLY A 659 -8.97 -20.52 0.72
N SER A 660 -10.08 -20.32 0.01
CA SER A 660 -11.17 -21.30 0.01
C SER A 660 -10.71 -22.67 -0.49
N HIS A 661 -10.98 -23.72 0.28
CA HIS A 661 -10.51 -25.07 -0.04
C HIS A 661 -11.48 -26.17 0.41
N ASP A 662 -11.18 -27.41 -0.02
CA ASP A 662 -12.10 -28.53 0.06
C ASP A 662 -13.44 -28.21 -0.62
N ILE A 663 -13.36 -27.96 -1.92
CA ILE A 663 -14.49 -27.49 -2.73
C ILE A 663 -14.98 -28.61 -3.65
N MET A 664 -16.28 -28.86 -3.69
CA MET A 664 -16.91 -29.76 -4.65
C MET A 664 -18.10 -29.08 -5.32
N ILE A 665 -18.09 -29.05 -6.65
CA ILE A 665 -19.24 -28.71 -7.48
C ILE A 665 -19.54 -29.96 -8.32
N LYS A 666 -20.64 -30.66 -8.04
CA LYS A 666 -20.99 -31.94 -8.65
C LYS A 666 -22.36 -31.83 -9.31
N GLY A 667 -22.44 -32.17 -10.60
CA GLY A 667 -23.68 -32.15 -11.37
C GLY A 667 -24.24 -30.75 -11.65
N GLY A 668 -25.36 -30.72 -12.36
CA GLY A 668 -26.07 -29.48 -12.72
C GLY A 668 -25.83 -28.99 -14.16
N THR A 669 -26.84 -28.28 -14.67
CA THR A 669 -26.91 -27.72 -16.02
C THR A 669 -27.00 -26.19 -15.95
N TYR A 670 -25.99 -25.52 -16.52
CA TYR A 670 -25.73 -24.09 -16.38
C TYR A 670 -25.92 -23.45 -17.76
N THR A 671 -27.03 -22.76 -17.97
CA THR A 671 -27.39 -22.24 -19.30
C THR A 671 -27.57 -20.73 -19.34
N ASN A 672 -27.29 -20.15 -20.50
CA ASN A 672 -27.49 -18.74 -20.79
C ASN A 672 -26.77 -17.79 -19.81
N TYR A 673 -25.63 -18.20 -19.25
CA TYR A 673 -24.77 -17.30 -18.47
C TYR A 673 -24.06 -16.31 -19.42
N THR A 674 -23.84 -15.08 -18.94
CA THR A 674 -23.22 -14.00 -19.74
C THR A 674 -21.76 -13.73 -19.39
N LYS A 675 -21.29 -14.23 -18.24
CA LYS A 675 -19.89 -14.18 -17.80
C LYS A 675 -19.32 -15.55 -17.52
N SER A 676 -19.86 -16.31 -16.57
CA SER A 676 -19.29 -17.64 -16.27
C SER A 676 -20.29 -18.68 -15.79
N ALA A 677 -20.09 -19.97 -16.10
CA ALA A 677 -20.84 -21.02 -15.40
C ALA A 677 -20.25 -21.24 -14.00
N VAL A 678 -18.93 -21.49 -13.94
CA VAL A 678 -18.17 -21.59 -12.70
C VAL A 678 -16.95 -20.70 -12.78
N ARG A 679 -16.72 -19.93 -11.72
CA ARG A 679 -15.60 -19.00 -11.62
C ARG A 679 -14.84 -19.19 -10.31
N PHE A 680 -13.54 -19.40 -10.43
CA PHE A 680 -12.57 -19.35 -9.34
C PHE A 680 -11.72 -18.09 -9.47
N ARG A 681 -11.36 -17.51 -8.33
CA ARG A 681 -10.52 -16.32 -8.27
C ARG A 681 -9.82 -16.18 -6.93
N ASN A 682 -8.53 -15.88 -6.95
CA ASN A 682 -7.75 -15.40 -5.80
C ASN A 682 -7.67 -16.40 -4.63
N GLY A 683 -7.05 -17.56 -4.88
CA GLY A 683 -6.61 -18.48 -3.83
C GLY A 683 -7.58 -19.62 -3.53
N ASN A 684 -8.25 -20.18 -4.54
CA ASN A 684 -9.04 -21.41 -4.36
C ASN A 684 -8.16 -22.62 -4.66
N TYR A 685 -8.23 -23.65 -3.81
CA TYR A 685 -7.45 -24.88 -3.99
C TYR A 685 -8.15 -26.14 -3.45
N LEU A 686 -7.63 -27.33 -3.76
CA LEU A 686 -8.28 -28.61 -3.45
C LEU A 686 -9.74 -28.65 -3.91
N ALA A 687 -9.98 -28.27 -5.17
CA ALA A 687 -11.31 -28.12 -5.74
C ALA A 687 -11.58 -29.16 -6.82
N SER A 688 -12.82 -29.66 -6.88
CA SER A 688 -13.28 -30.55 -7.94
C SER A 688 -14.59 -30.05 -8.54
N VAL A 689 -14.64 -29.94 -9.87
CA VAL A 689 -15.86 -29.71 -10.64
C VAL A 689 -16.16 -30.96 -11.45
N ILE A 690 -17.29 -31.60 -11.17
CA ILE A 690 -17.59 -32.97 -11.61
C ILE A 690 -18.94 -32.96 -12.34
N GLY A 691 -18.98 -33.35 -13.62
CA GLY A 691 -20.25 -33.59 -14.33
C GLY A 691 -21.11 -32.35 -14.62
N VAL A 692 -20.56 -31.14 -14.50
CA VAL A 692 -21.27 -29.89 -14.83
C VAL A 692 -21.36 -29.68 -16.34
N THR A 693 -22.55 -29.35 -16.84
CA THR A 693 -22.76 -28.95 -18.24
C THR A 693 -22.99 -27.44 -18.33
N ALA A 694 -22.09 -26.73 -18.99
CA ALA A 694 -22.13 -25.29 -19.22
C ALA A 694 -22.42 -24.97 -20.69
N ASP A 695 -23.55 -24.29 -20.95
CA ASP A 695 -23.94 -23.78 -22.27
C ASP A 695 -24.25 -22.27 -22.20
N ALA A 696 -23.37 -21.44 -22.76
CA ALA A 696 -23.56 -19.98 -22.72
C ALA A 696 -24.74 -19.48 -23.59
N GLY A 697 -25.35 -20.35 -24.42
CA GLY A 697 -26.50 -20.00 -25.28
C GLY A 697 -26.12 -19.39 -26.64
N GLY A 698 -24.82 -19.30 -26.96
CA GLY A 698 -24.33 -18.88 -28.27
C GLY A 698 -24.67 -17.44 -28.62
N GLN A 699 -24.71 -17.14 -29.93
CA GLN A 699 -25.00 -15.80 -30.43
C GLN A 699 -26.35 -15.26 -29.94
N ALA A 700 -27.34 -16.14 -29.71
CA ALA A 700 -28.68 -15.73 -29.28
C ALA A 700 -28.69 -15.11 -27.87
N ASN A 701 -27.72 -15.49 -27.03
CA ASN A 701 -27.58 -14.98 -25.66
C ASN A 701 -26.45 -13.93 -25.52
N PHE A 702 -25.81 -13.54 -26.62
CA PHE A 702 -24.74 -12.55 -26.60
C PHE A 702 -25.27 -11.11 -26.43
N THR A 703 -24.55 -10.33 -25.63
CA THR A 703 -24.73 -8.88 -25.49
C THR A 703 -23.38 -8.16 -25.59
N SER A 704 -23.35 -6.96 -26.17
CA SER A 704 -22.11 -6.20 -26.36
C SER A 704 -21.36 -6.01 -25.03
N GLY A 705 -20.05 -6.32 -25.02
CA GLY A 705 -19.21 -6.22 -23.81
C GLY A 705 -19.28 -7.43 -22.85
N SER A 706 -20.09 -8.44 -23.17
CA SER A 706 -20.12 -9.72 -22.42
C SER A 706 -18.95 -10.62 -22.82
N PHE A 707 -18.42 -11.37 -21.86
CA PHE A 707 -17.28 -12.27 -22.07
C PHE A 707 -17.63 -13.63 -21.47
N PRO A 708 -18.53 -14.38 -22.10
CA PRO A 708 -18.94 -15.67 -21.57
C PRO A 708 -17.78 -16.66 -21.65
N MET A 709 -17.48 -17.27 -20.51
CA MET A 709 -16.47 -18.31 -20.32
C MET A 709 -17.11 -19.45 -19.54
N GLY A 710 -17.09 -20.70 -19.99
CA GLY A 710 -17.72 -21.78 -19.22
C GLY A 710 -17.10 -21.93 -17.84
N PHE A 711 -15.83 -22.31 -17.80
CA PHE A 711 -15.07 -22.46 -16.57
C PHE A 711 -13.92 -21.48 -16.57
N ARG A 712 -13.94 -20.55 -15.62
CA ARG A 712 -12.99 -19.44 -15.54
C ARG A 712 -12.18 -19.50 -14.27
N ILE A 713 -10.86 -19.54 -14.42
CA ILE A 713 -9.89 -19.50 -13.33
C ILE A 713 -9.07 -18.22 -13.50
N GLY A 714 -9.31 -17.26 -12.61
CA GLY A 714 -8.92 -15.87 -12.81
C GLY A 714 -7.62 -15.47 -12.12
N ASN A 715 -6.95 -14.45 -12.69
CA ASN A 715 -5.92 -13.69 -11.98
C ASN A 715 -6.57 -12.78 -10.94
N SER A 716 -5.84 -12.48 -9.87
CA SER A 716 -6.24 -11.45 -8.90
C SER A 716 -5.55 -10.13 -9.25
N PRO A 717 -6.27 -9.01 -9.47
CA PRO A 717 -5.70 -7.67 -9.40
C PRO A 717 -5.45 -7.23 -7.94
N GLU A 718 -5.82 -8.04 -6.95
CA GLU A 718 -5.70 -7.73 -5.53
C GLU A 718 -4.40 -8.27 -4.90
N SER A 719 -3.74 -9.27 -5.50
CA SER A 719 -2.43 -9.75 -5.03
C SER A 719 -1.62 -10.41 -6.16
N GLU A 720 -0.32 -10.17 -6.18
CA GLU A 720 0.64 -10.84 -7.07
C GLU A 720 1.23 -12.14 -6.48
N TYR A 721 0.77 -12.55 -5.29
CA TYR A 721 1.29 -13.73 -4.55
C TYR A 721 0.29 -14.89 -4.48
N ILE A 722 -0.95 -14.66 -4.88
CA ILE A 722 -2.08 -15.54 -4.58
C ILE A 722 -2.69 -16.06 -5.87
N PHE A 723 -2.74 -17.38 -6.00
CA PHE A 723 -3.18 -18.05 -7.21
C PHE A 723 -4.15 -19.17 -6.89
N ASP A 724 -5.09 -19.43 -7.80
CA ASP A 724 -5.88 -20.65 -7.76
C ASP A 724 -4.99 -21.83 -8.21
N HIS A 725 -5.10 -22.98 -7.54
CA HIS A 725 -4.29 -24.16 -7.88
C HIS A 725 -4.93 -25.48 -7.45
N ASP A 726 -4.40 -26.60 -7.94
CA ASP A 726 -4.87 -27.95 -7.59
C ASP A 726 -6.39 -28.12 -7.78
N ILE A 727 -6.87 -27.70 -8.96
CA ILE A 727 -8.28 -27.81 -9.36
C ILE A 727 -8.44 -28.91 -10.41
N VAL A 728 -9.37 -29.83 -10.16
CA VAL A 728 -9.72 -30.93 -11.05
C VAL A 728 -11.09 -30.68 -11.70
N PHE A 729 -11.11 -30.64 -13.03
CA PHE A 729 -12.34 -30.65 -13.82
C PHE A 729 -12.52 -32.04 -14.41
N GLN A 730 -13.63 -32.70 -14.09
CA GLN A 730 -13.86 -34.08 -14.52
C GLN A 730 -15.27 -34.26 -15.08
N ASP A 731 -15.35 -34.83 -16.28
CA ASP A 731 -16.62 -35.08 -16.99
C ASP A 731 -17.46 -33.81 -17.22
N VAL A 732 -16.82 -32.64 -17.30
CA VAL A 732 -17.50 -31.36 -17.52
C VAL A 732 -17.57 -31.00 -19.01
N VAL A 733 -18.59 -30.22 -19.38
CA VAL A 733 -18.80 -29.75 -20.76
C VAL A 733 -18.93 -28.24 -20.77
N SER A 734 -18.22 -27.56 -21.67
CA SER A 734 -18.45 -26.17 -22.01
C SER A 734 -18.84 -26.03 -23.48
N SER A 735 -19.88 -25.25 -23.77
CA SER A 735 -20.35 -25.05 -25.14
C SER A 735 -20.88 -23.64 -25.40
N ASN A 736 -20.83 -23.27 -26.68
CA ASN A 736 -21.48 -22.08 -27.24
C ASN A 736 -21.06 -20.74 -26.60
N SER A 737 -19.84 -20.62 -26.08
CA SER A 737 -19.30 -19.32 -25.65
C SER A 737 -19.16 -18.38 -26.85
N TRP A 738 -19.98 -17.33 -26.90
CA TRP A 738 -20.03 -16.39 -28.02
C TRP A 738 -19.71 -14.97 -27.59
N HIS A 739 -18.72 -14.35 -28.23
CA HIS A 739 -18.49 -12.92 -28.19
C HIS A 739 -18.05 -12.39 -29.56
N GLU A 740 -18.64 -11.27 -29.96
CA GLU A 740 -18.33 -10.57 -31.21
C GLU A 740 -17.91 -9.12 -30.96
N ASN A 741 -16.85 -8.68 -31.65
CA ASN A 741 -16.31 -7.32 -31.53
C ASN A 741 -15.85 -6.77 -32.90
N GLY A 742 -16.64 -6.98 -33.96
CA GLY A 742 -16.28 -6.54 -35.31
C GLY A 742 -15.14 -7.33 -35.96
N SER A 743 -14.97 -7.22 -37.27
CA SER A 743 -14.08 -8.11 -38.05
C SER A 743 -12.59 -7.85 -37.85
N SER A 744 -12.20 -6.59 -37.60
CA SER A 744 -10.79 -6.21 -37.43
C SER A 744 -10.27 -6.38 -36.01
N ASN A 745 -11.16 -6.58 -35.02
CA ASN A 745 -10.76 -6.73 -33.63
C ASN A 745 -10.76 -8.20 -33.21
N TYR A 746 -10.23 -8.40 -32.01
CA TYR A 746 -10.19 -9.68 -31.35
C TYR A 746 -11.57 -10.08 -30.81
N TRP A 747 -11.96 -11.35 -31.04
CA TRP A 747 -13.15 -11.95 -30.44
C TRP A 747 -12.70 -12.92 -29.36
N ASN A 748 -13.16 -12.69 -28.13
CA ASN A 748 -13.06 -13.59 -26.98
C ASN A 748 -14.22 -14.62 -27.00
N GLY A 749 -14.52 -15.26 -25.87
CA GLY A 749 -15.56 -16.26 -25.69
C GLY A 749 -14.95 -17.65 -25.65
N ASP A 750 -14.39 -18.00 -24.50
CA ASP A 750 -13.65 -19.25 -24.29
C ASP A 750 -14.54 -20.33 -23.64
N GLY A 751 -14.25 -21.61 -23.87
CA GLY A 751 -14.89 -22.69 -23.13
C GLY A 751 -14.33 -22.77 -21.70
N PHE A 752 -13.02 -22.92 -21.63
CA PHE A 752 -12.22 -22.92 -20.41
C PHE A 752 -11.18 -21.82 -20.51
N SER A 753 -11.00 -21.06 -19.43
CA SER A 753 -9.95 -20.05 -19.35
C SER A 753 -9.21 -20.12 -18.03
N ALA A 754 -7.89 -20.09 -18.11
CA ALA A 754 -7.01 -19.98 -16.96
C ALA A 754 -6.03 -18.83 -17.17
N GLU A 755 -5.86 -18.01 -16.15
CA GLU A 755 -4.90 -16.92 -16.18
C GLU A 755 -3.48 -17.35 -15.77
N ARG A 756 -2.50 -16.48 -15.99
CA ARG A 756 -1.10 -16.77 -15.65
C ARG A 756 -0.95 -17.02 -14.15
N GLN A 757 0.10 -17.76 -13.79
CA GLN A 757 0.49 -18.11 -12.40
C GLN A 757 -0.46 -19.05 -11.66
N VAL A 758 -1.71 -19.22 -12.11
CA VAL A 758 -2.52 -20.40 -11.80
C VAL A 758 -1.70 -21.66 -12.12
N TYR A 759 -1.80 -22.71 -11.32
CA TYR A 759 -0.98 -23.91 -11.54
C TYR A 759 -1.71 -25.21 -11.16
N ASN A 760 -1.20 -26.34 -11.65
CA ASN A 760 -1.71 -27.69 -11.36
C ASN A 760 -3.16 -27.98 -11.77
N LEU A 761 -3.71 -27.27 -12.75
CA LEU A 761 -5.04 -27.57 -13.28
C LEU A 761 -5.07 -28.93 -14.00
N THR A 762 -6.08 -29.76 -13.70
CA THR A 762 -6.24 -31.09 -14.30
C THR A 762 -7.62 -31.22 -14.94
N TYR A 763 -7.67 -31.51 -16.24
CA TYR A 763 -8.92 -31.74 -16.98
C TYR A 763 -9.01 -33.21 -17.37
N VAL A 764 -10.07 -33.90 -16.96
CA VAL A 764 -10.30 -35.32 -17.19
C VAL A 764 -11.63 -35.50 -17.92
N ARG A 765 -11.61 -36.13 -19.11
CA ARG A 765 -12.80 -36.40 -19.95
C ARG A 765 -13.69 -35.17 -20.20
N SER A 766 -13.09 -33.99 -20.12
CA SER A 766 -13.76 -32.70 -20.22
C SER A 766 -13.84 -32.25 -21.67
N LYS A 767 -14.89 -31.51 -22.02
CA LYS A 767 -15.26 -31.22 -23.42
C LYS A 767 -15.49 -29.73 -23.66
N ALA A 768 -14.98 -29.21 -24.77
CA ALA A 768 -15.21 -27.83 -25.21
C ALA A 768 -15.73 -27.76 -26.64
N PHE A 769 -16.86 -27.09 -26.84
CA PHE A 769 -17.54 -26.99 -28.14
C PHE A 769 -17.89 -25.56 -28.54
N ASP A 770 -17.73 -25.29 -29.83
CA ASP A 770 -18.35 -24.16 -30.52
C ASP A 770 -18.09 -22.75 -29.94
N SER A 771 -16.96 -22.58 -29.27
CA SER A 771 -16.52 -21.30 -28.73
C SER A 771 -16.04 -20.35 -29.83
N THR A 772 -16.31 -19.05 -29.71
CA THR A 772 -15.82 -18.01 -30.65
C THR A 772 -14.32 -17.73 -30.52
N ASP A 773 -13.69 -18.23 -29.47
CA ASP A 773 -12.24 -18.16 -29.24
C ASP A 773 -11.64 -19.53 -28.88
N GLY A 774 -11.05 -19.71 -27.69
CA GLY A 774 -10.48 -20.97 -27.26
C GLY A 774 -11.53 -21.98 -26.81
N GLY A 775 -11.40 -23.25 -27.18
CA GLY A 775 -11.98 -24.34 -26.40
C GLY A 775 -11.37 -24.31 -25.01
N TRP A 776 -10.04 -24.28 -24.97
CA TRP A 776 -9.22 -23.86 -23.83
C TRP A 776 -8.36 -22.66 -24.21
N ASP A 777 -8.39 -21.59 -23.41
CA ASP A 777 -7.38 -20.52 -23.32
C ASP A 777 -6.66 -20.65 -21.98
N ASP A 778 -5.70 -21.58 -21.92
CA ASP A 778 -5.05 -21.97 -20.68
C ASP A 778 -3.65 -21.36 -20.56
N LYS A 779 -3.49 -20.48 -19.56
CA LYS A 779 -2.23 -19.81 -19.23
C LYS A 779 -1.60 -20.32 -17.94
N SER A 780 -2.18 -21.36 -17.35
CA SER A 780 -1.67 -21.94 -16.11
C SER A 780 -0.32 -22.62 -16.32
N ILE A 781 0.40 -22.82 -15.23
CA ILE A 781 1.66 -23.56 -15.18
C ILE A 781 1.33 -25.04 -15.01
N ASN A 782 1.93 -25.87 -15.87
CA ASN A 782 1.79 -27.33 -15.84
C ASN A 782 0.35 -27.90 -15.98
N PRO A 783 -0.54 -27.38 -16.86
CA PRO A 783 -1.87 -27.96 -17.04
C PRO A 783 -1.80 -29.37 -17.62
N VAL A 784 -2.74 -30.22 -17.20
CA VAL A 784 -2.88 -31.60 -17.66
C VAL A 784 -4.24 -31.83 -18.29
N PHE A 785 -4.24 -32.48 -19.45
CA PHE A 785 -5.42 -32.83 -20.23
C PHE A 785 -5.46 -34.34 -20.43
N ILE A 786 -6.43 -35.03 -19.84
CA ILE A 786 -6.63 -36.47 -19.94
C ILE A 786 -7.96 -36.73 -20.64
N ASP A 787 -7.94 -37.43 -21.76
CA ASP A 787 -9.16 -37.82 -22.50
C ASP A 787 -10.06 -36.62 -22.88
N THR A 788 -9.48 -35.43 -23.06
CA THR A 788 -10.24 -34.21 -23.36
C THR A 788 -10.65 -34.14 -24.83
N VAL A 789 -11.77 -33.48 -25.11
CA VAL A 789 -12.33 -33.33 -26.46
C VAL A 789 -12.60 -31.87 -26.79
N ALA A 790 -12.09 -31.40 -27.93
CA ALA A 790 -12.25 -30.02 -28.39
C ALA A 790 -12.67 -29.96 -29.86
N PHE A 791 -13.91 -29.53 -30.15
CA PHE A 791 -14.38 -29.37 -31.53
C PHE A 791 -15.11 -28.07 -31.80
N GLY A 792 -14.98 -27.58 -33.05
CA GLY A 792 -15.74 -26.44 -33.52
C GLY A 792 -15.34 -25.11 -32.89
N ASN A 793 -14.39 -25.08 -31.95
CA ASN A 793 -13.86 -23.84 -31.37
C ASN A 793 -12.99 -23.10 -32.39
N LYS A 794 -12.76 -21.79 -32.25
CA LYS A 794 -11.81 -21.11 -33.13
C LYS A 794 -10.42 -21.71 -32.97
N ARG A 795 -9.93 -21.83 -31.73
CA ARG A 795 -8.74 -22.61 -31.38
C ARG A 795 -9.18 -23.70 -30.44
N ASN A 796 -8.87 -24.96 -30.72
CA ASN A 796 -9.31 -26.05 -29.84
C ASN A 796 -8.56 -26.01 -28.52
N TYR A 797 -7.23 -26.03 -28.58
CA TYR A 797 -6.34 -25.87 -27.43
C TYR A 797 -5.44 -24.67 -27.67
N ARG A 798 -5.54 -23.64 -26.82
CA ARG A 798 -4.68 -22.48 -26.84
C ARG A 798 -3.90 -22.43 -25.53
N ILE A 799 -2.60 -22.66 -25.62
CA ILE A 799 -1.74 -22.94 -24.48
C ILE A 799 -0.66 -21.89 -24.35
N TRP A 800 -0.56 -21.31 -23.15
CA TRP A 800 0.45 -20.32 -22.80
C TRP A 800 1.39 -20.74 -21.67
N SER A 801 1.33 -22.01 -21.25
CA SER A 801 2.09 -22.54 -20.11
C SER A 801 3.56 -22.09 -20.15
N ALA A 802 4.04 -21.58 -19.01
CA ALA A 802 5.41 -21.11 -18.84
C ALA A 802 6.41 -22.25 -18.57
N ASP A 803 5.91 -23.46 -18.31
CA ASP A 803 6.71 -24.69 -18.17
C ASP A 803 6.39 -25.67 -19.31
N LYS A 804 5.43 -26.58 -19.10
CA LYS A 804 4.84 -27.43 -20.15
C LYS A 804 3.35 -27.66 -19.94
N ALA A 805 2.62 -28.00 -20.99
CA ALA A 805 1.27 -28.57 -20.89
C ALA A 805 1.33 -30.04 -21.30
N VAL A 806 0.65 -30.93 -20.57
CA VAL A 806 0.69 -32.37 -20.84
C VAL A 806 -0.67 -32.86 -21.31
N PHE A 807 -0.70 -33.48 -22.48
CA PHE A 807 -1.88 -34.08 -23.07
C PHE A 807 -1.74 -35.59 -23.11
N MET A 808 -2.73 -36.30 -22.61
CA MET A 808 -2.80 -37.75 -22.58
C MET A 808 -4.13 -38.16 -23.20
N ARG A 809 -4.05 -38.75 -24.39
CA ARG A 809 -5.21 -39.20 -25.15
C ARG A 809 -6.23 -38.09 -25.47
N ALA A 810 -5.73 -36.85 -25.62
CA ALA A 810 -6.57 -35.71 -25.97
C ALA A 810 -6.93 -35.73 -27.46
N ILE A 811 -8.13 -35.24 -27.80
CA ILE A 811 -8.62 -35.15 -29.18
C ILE A 811 -9.03 -33.71 -29.49
N GLY A 812 -8.56 -33.18 -30.61
CA GLY A 812 -8.90 -31.86 -31.11
C GLY A 812 -9.14 -31.86 -32.62
N GLY A 813 -10.15 -31.13 -33.09
CA GLY A 813 -10.43 -31.10 -34.53
C GLY A 813 -11.48 -30.10 -34.97
N TYR A 814 -11.68 -30.01 -36.29
CA TYR A 814 -12.76 -29.20 -36.87
C TYR A 814 -12.79 -27.74 -36.39
N SER A 815 -11.64 -27.13 -36.07
CA SER A 815 -11.59 -25.74 -35.61
C SER A 815 -12.34 -24.82 -36.58
N TYR A 816 -13.07 -23.82 -36.09
CA TYR A 816 -13.95 -23.00 -36.93
C TYR A 816 -13.89 -21.50 -36.58
N LYS A 817 -13.48 -20.68 -37.55
CA LYS A 817 -13.42 -19.22 -37.41
C LYS A 817 -14.79 -18.59 -37.69
N ARG A 818 -15.54 -18.29 -36.63
CA ARG A 818 -16.82 -17.55 -36.71
C ARG A 818 -16.66 -16.06 -37.01
N GLY A 819 -15.53 -15.46 -36.61
CA GLY A 819 -15.23 -14.04 -36.79
C GLY A 819 -13.94 -13.59 -36.08
N GLY A 820 -13.69 -12.29 -36.09
CA GLY A 820 -12.50 -11.65 -35.51
C GLY A 820 -11.21 -11.84 -36.33
N ASN A 821 -10.12 -11.22 -35.86
CA ASN A 821 -8.85 -11.18 -36.58
C ASN A 821 -7.91 -12.39 -36.32
N SER A 822 -8.13 -13.18 -35.27
CA SER A 822 -7.27 -14.32 -34.90
C SER A 822 -7.45 -15.56 -35.80
N ASP A 823 -6.41 -16.41 -35.85
CA ASP A 823 -6.38 -17.68 -36.60
C ASP A 823 -7.21 -18.79 -35.94
N SER A 824 -7.57 -19.80 -36.74
CA SER A 824 -8.27 -21.01 -36.32
C SER A 824 -7.44 -22.28 -36.48
N ILE A 825 -7.09 -22.89 -35.34
CA ILE A 825 -6.03 -23.89 -35.20
C ILE A 825 -6.50 -25.04 -34.29
N GLY A 826 -5.93 -26.23 -34.45
CA GLY A 826 -6.05 -27.32 -33.47
C GLY A 826 -5.40 -26.97 -32.14
N LEU A 827 -4.08 -27.15 -32.05
CA LEU A 827 -3.24 -26.73 -30.92
C LEU A 827 -2.44 -25.48 -31.29
N TRP A 828 -2.65 -24.40 -30.55
CA TRP A 828 -1.84 -23.20 -30.61
C TRP A 828 -1.02 -23.08 -29.33
N VAL A 829 0.30 -22.94 -29.47
CA VAL A 829 1.22 -22.72 -28.35
C VAL A 829 1.88 -21.34 -28.51
N GLY A 830 1.69 -20.48 -27.53
CA GLY A 830 2.31 -19.17 -27.51
C GLY A 830 2.61 -18.71 -26.10
N SER A 831 3.89 -18.41 -25.86
CA SER A 831 4.45 -17.68 -24.72
C SER A 831 5.95 -17.51 -25.01
N ALA A 832 6.69 -16.77 -24.18
CA ALA A 832 8.13 -16.60 -24.38
C ALA A 832 8.92 -17.93 -24.37
N VAL A 833 8.38 -19.00 -23.77
CA VAL A 833 9.02 -20.33 -23.64
C VAL A 833 8.01 -21.49 -23.71
N GLY A 834 6.86 -21.31 -24.37
CA GLY A 834 5.73 -22.24 -24.29
C GLY A 834 6.03 -23.64 -24.81
N LYS A 835 5.63 -24.67 -24.06
CA LYS A 835 5.83 -26.08 -24.42
C LYS A 835 4.57 -26.91 -24.23
N ALA A 836 4.41 -27.93 -25.07
CA ALA A 836 3.42 -28.99 -24.86
C ALA A 836 4.00 -30.38 -25.16
N GLU A 837 3.60 -31.37 -24.38
CA GLU A 837 3.86 -32.78 -24.62
C GLU A 837 2.53 -33.48 -24.87
N MET A 838 2.43 -34.24 -25.97
CA MET A 838 1.22 -34.97 -26.32
C MET A 838 1.50 -36.46 -26.45
N TYR A 839 0.80 -37.26 -25.64
CA TYR A 839 0.89 -38.71 -25.61
C TYR A 839 -0.41 -39.31 -26.13
N TYR A 840 -0.33 -40.21 -27.11
CA TYR A 840 -1.49 -40.92 -27.68
C TYR A 840 -2.63 -40.01 -28.10
N SER A 841 -2.32 -38.78 -28.48
CA SER A 841 -3.31 -37.74 -28.73
C SER A 841 -3.55 -37.58 -30.22
N THR A 842 -4.64 -36.93 -30.59
CA THR A 842 -5.08 -36.80 -31.98
C THR A 842 -5.49 -35.38 -32.30
N LEU A 843 -4.87 -34.79 -33.32
CA LEU A 843 -5.31 -33.53 -33.94
C LEU A 843 -5.69 -33.79 -35.39
N TYR A 844 -6.89 -33.38 -35.79
CA TYR A 844 -7.41 -33.69 -37.13
C TYR A 844 -8.37 -32.63 -37.70
N ASN A 845 -8.21 -32.31 -38.99
CA ASN A 845 -9.17 -31.58 -39.81
C ASN A 845 -9.49 -30.16 -39.29
N ASN A 846 -8.47 -29.49 -38.76
CA ASN A 846 -8.57 -28.11 -38.33
C ASN A 846 -8.56 -27.16 -39.54
N ALA A 847 -9.11 -25.94 -39.37
CA ALA A 847 -9.36 -25.01 -40.49
C ALA A 847 -8.08 -24.52 -41.18
N GLN A 848 -7.03 -24.23 -40.42
CA GLN A 848 -5.72 -23.85 -40.97
C GLN A 848 -4.72 -24.98 -40.71
N SER A 849 -3.98 -24.92 -39.61
CA SER A 849 -2.97 -25.92 -39.24
C SER A 849 -3.42 -26.74 -38.03
N GLU A 850 -2.87 -27.94 -37.90
CA GLU A 850 -3.09 -28.78 -36.71
C GLU A 850 -2.35 -28.22 -35.50
N ILE A 851 -1.08 -27.84 -35.69
CA ILE A 851 -0.25 -27.20 -34.65
C ILE A 851 0.29 -25.87 -35.16
N SER A 852 0.20 -24.83 -34.34
CA SER A 852 0.85 -23.54 -34.59
C SER A 852 1.63 -23.06 -33.37
N LEU A 853 2.84 -22.59 -33.62
CA LEU A 853 3.76 -22.04 -32.63
C LEU A 853 3.94 -20.53 -32.88
N GLU A 854 3.94 -19.73 -31.83
CA GLU A 854 4.02 -18.26 -31.94
C GLU A 854 5.45 -17.75 -32.19
N GLY A 855 6.48 -18.41 -31.64
CA GLY A 855 7.86 -17.95 -31.71
C GLY A 855 8.93 -19.05 -31.62
N PRO A 856 10.22 -18.67 -31.73
CA PRO A 856 11.33 -19.60 -31.94
C PRO A 856 11.71 -20.47 -30.73
N THR A 857 11.22 -20.12 -29.55
CA THR A 857 11.45 -20.84 -28.29
C THR A 857 10.33 -21.81 -27.96
N ASN A 858 9.25 -21.83 -28.74
CA ASN A 858 8.12 -22.73 -28.51
C ASN A 858 8.42 -24.13 -29.03
N GLN A 859 7.94 -25.14 -28.31
CA GLN A 859 8.19 -26.55 -28.60
C GLN A 859 6.93 -27.40 -28.40
N VAL A 860 6.71 -28.37 -29.28
CA VAL A 860 5.73 -29.44 -29.07
C VAL A 860 6.37 -30.79 -29.30
N ASP A 861 6.29 -31.67 -28.30
CA ASP A 861 6.79 -33.04 -28.40
C ASP A 861 5.60 -34.01 -28.49
N LEU A 862 5.58 -34.83 -29.54
CA LEU A 862 4.49 -35.74 -29.88
C LEU A 862 4.96 -37.18 -29.72
N TYR A 863 4.30 -37.94 -28.86
CA TYR A 863 4.61 -39.34 -28.58
C TYR A 863 3.42 -40.22 -28.97
N ASN A 864 3.64 -41.18 -29.88
CA ASN A 864 2.63 -42.17 -30.28
C ASN A 864 1.27 -41.55 -30.65
N SER A 865 1.32 -40.35 -31.24
CA SER A 865 0.14 -39.52 -31.51
C SER A 865 -0.22 -39.55 -32.99
N ILE A 866 -1.37 -38.95 -33.34
CA ILE A 866 -1.83 -38.80 -34.72
C ILE A 866 -2.00 -37.31 -35.02
N ILE A 867 -1.29 -36.82 -36.02
CA ILE A 867 -1.51 -35.48 -36.59
C ILE A 867 -2.03 -35.67 -38.00
N GLY A 868 -3.33 -35.50 -38.17
CA GLY A 868 -4.02 -35.78 -39.42
C GLY A 868 -4.41 -34.54 -40.21
N ASP A 869 -4.81 -34.78 -41.46
CA ASP A 869 -4.97 -33.77 -42.51
C ASP A 869 -5.69 -32.50 -42.06
N SER A 870 -5.12 -31.34 -42.42
CA SER A 870 -5.68 -30.02 -42.12
C SER A 870 -6.37 -29.43 -43.35
N ARG A 871 -7.43 -28.63 -43.15
CA ARG A 871 -8.12 -27.96 -44.26
C ARG A 871 -7.31 -26.80 -44.85
N GLY A 872 -6.26 -26.36 -44.16
CA GLY A 872 -5.32 -25.33 -44.63
C GLY A 872 -4.18 -25.89 -45.48
N GLY A 873 -3.97 -27.20 -45.50
CA GLY A 873 -2.96 -27.88 -46.33
C GLY A 873 -1.59 -28.08 -45.68
N ASP A 874 -1.28 -27.35 -44.60
CA ASP A 874 -0.07 -27.55 -43.80
C ASP A 874 -0.44 -28.15 -42.43
N LEU A 875 0.31 -29.16 -41.97
CA LEU A 875 0.12 -29.70 -40.61
C LEU A 875 0.61 -28.70 -39.55
N TYR A 876 1.68 -27.97 -39.83
CA TYR A 876 2.39 -27.14 -38.86
C TYR A 876 2.64 -25.71 -39.34
N THR A 877 2.50 -24.75 -38.43
CA THR A 877 2.97 -23.36 -38.61
C THR A 877 3.92 -22.98 -37.49
N LEU A 878 5.23 -23.05 -37.76
CA LEU A 878 6.25 -23.10 -36.69
C LEU A 878 6.82 -21.75 -36.23
N ASN A 879 6.86 -20.71 -37.07
CA ASN A 879 7.45 -19.41 -36.73
C ASN A 879 8.84 -19.48 -36.05
N GLY A 880 9.66 -20.46 -36.44
CA GLY A 880 10.99 -20.72 -35.89
C GLY A 880 11.04 -21.70 -34.70
N GLY A 881 9.89 -22.08 -34.14
CA GLY A 881 9.78 -23.08 -33.08
C GLY A 881 9.95 -24.52 -33.59
N GLN A 882 9.79 -25.50 -32.71
CA GLN A 882 10.08 -26.91 -32.98
C GLN A 882 8.91 -27.84 -32.68
N VAL A 883 8.70 -28.81 -33.57
CA VAL A 883 7.83 -29.97 -33.33
C VAL A 883 8.69 -31.22 -33.44
N ASN A 884 8.71 -32.05 -32.41
CA ASN A 884 9.43 -33.33 -32.40
C ASN A 884 8.43 -34.48 -32.36
N ALA A 885 8.50 -35.39 -33.34
CA ALA A 885 7.60 -36.52 -33.47
C ALA A 885 8.31 -37.84 -33.15
N TYR A 886 7.83 -38.57 -32.14
CA TYR A 886 8.34 -39.86 -31.67
C TYR A 886 7.28 -40.94 -31.83
N GLN A 887 7.47 -41.83 -32.82
CA GLN A 887 6.47 -42.87 -33.16
C GLN A 887 5.07 -42.29 -33.43
N THR A 888 5.02 -41.03 -33.86
CA THR A 888 3.79 -40.29 -34.17
C THR A 888 3.52 -40.41 -35.66
N GLU A 889 2.26 -40.69 -36.01
CA GLU A 889 1.82 -40.77 -37.39
C GLU A 889 1.36 -39.39 -37.87
N GLU A 890 1.91 -38.97 -39.01
CA GLU A 890 1.54 -37.75 -39.70
C GLU A 890 0.80 -38.13 -40.99
N TYR A 891 -0.42 -37.64 -41.13
CA TYR A 891 -1.25 -37.84 -42.31
C TYR A 891 -1.57 -36.50 -42.99
N SER A 892 -1.32 -36.43 -44.29
CA SER A 892 -1.73 -35.31 -45.15
C SER A 892 -2.35 -35.86 -46.42
N ALA A 893 -3.58 -35.45 -46.74
CA ALA A 893 -4.36 -36.07 -47.79
C ALA A 893 -3.65 -36.00 -49.14
N GLY A 894 -3.41 -37.17 -49.75
CA GLY A 894 -2.73 -37.27 -51.04
C GLY A 894 -1.22 -36.99 -51.01
N ILE A 895 -0.61 -36.78 -49.84
CA ILE A 895 0.82 -36.47 -49.67
C ILE A 895 1.54 -37.57 -48.87
N GLN A 896 1.07 -37.86 -47.65
CA GLN A 896 1.76 -38.75 -46.70
C GLN A 896 0.74 -39.46 -45.80
N GLY A 897 1.05 -40.69 -45.40
CA GLY A 897 0.25 -41.44 -44.43
C GLY A 897 -1.02 -42.06 -45.02
N THR A 898 -1.81 -42.69 -44.17
CA THR A 898 -3.16 -43.20 -44.49
C THR A 898 -4.16 -42.37 -43.71
N ASP A 899 -5.28 -42.01 -44.35
CA ASP A 899 -6.36 -41.31 -43.65
C ASP A 899 -6.72 -42.10 -42.39
N PRO A 900 -6.54 -41.53 -41.20
CA PRO A 900 -6.79 -42.27 -39.98
C PRO A 900 -8.29 -42.60 -39.82
N GLN A 901 -9.17 -42.10 -40.72
CA GLN A 901 -10.61 -42.34 -40.75
C GLN A 901 -11.22 -42.17 -39.36
N LEU A 902 -10.88 -41.03 -38.75
CA LEU A 902 -11.20 -40.77 -37.36
C LEU A 902 -12.67 -40.41 -37.19
N VAL A 903 -13.18 -40.88 -36.05
CA VAL A 903 -14.51 -40.72 -35.50
C VAL A 903 -15.68 -41.12 -36.42
N ASN A 904 -16.28 -42.27 -36.08
CA ASN A 904 -17.57 -42.72 -36.61
C ASN A 904 -17.58 -42.78 -38.15
N GLY A 905 -16.77 -43.70 -38.73
CA GLY A 905 -16.44 -43.88 -40.16
C GLY A 905 -17.59 -44.07 -41.17
N SER A 906 -18.66 -43.29 -41.04
CA SER A 906 -19.81 -43.10 -41.92
C SER A 906 -20.72 -41.92 -41.49
N ASN A 907 -20.57 -41.30 -40.31
CA ASN A 907 -21.47 -40.25 -39.80
C ASN A 907 -20.94 -38.82 -40.03
N ALA A 908 -21.24 -38.25 -41.20
CA ALA A 908 -20.92 -36.86 -41.55
C ALA A 908 -21.67 -35.79 -40.72
N ASN A 909 -22.63 -36.19 -39.86
CA ASN A 909 -23.44 -35.29 -39.02
C ASN A 909 -23.01 -35.30 -37.55
N TRP A 910 -21.89 -35.93 -37.22
CA TRP A 910 -21.42 -36.04 -35.84
C TRP A 910 -20.97 -34.67 -35.29
N LYS A 911 -21.50 -34.29 -34.13
CA LYS A 911 -21.31 -32.97 -33.52
C LYS A 911 -20.44 -32.99 -32.27
N GLY A 912 -19.77 -34.11 -31.97
CA GLY A 912 -19.02 -34.22 -30.72
C GLY A 912 -19.87 -34.54 -29.49
N ASP A 913 -21.11 -35.01 -29.65
CA ASP A 913 -22.10 -35.21 -28.58
C ASP A 913 -22.36 -36.68 -28.20
N SER A 914 -21.64 -37.66 -28.76
CA SER A 914 -21.79 -39.07 -28.38
C SER A 914 -21.38 -39.35 -26.93
N THR A 915 -21.92 -40.38 -26.29
CA THR A 915 -21.44 -40.80 -24.96
C THR A 915 -20.15 -41.62 -25.03
N ASP A 916 -19.79 -42.12 -26.21
CA ASP A 916 -18.62 -42.96 -26.46
C ASP A 916 -17.41 -42.13 -26.94
N PHE A 917 -16.77 -41.45 -25.98
CA PHE A 917 -15.53 -40.69 -26.17
C PHE A 917 -14.34 -41.38 -25.51
N ASN A 918 -14.33 -42.71 -25.54
CA ASN A 918 -13.19 -43.43 -24.98
C ASN A 918 -12.07 -43.54 -26.04
N SER A 919 -11.05 -42.71 -25.87
CA SER A 919 -9.79 -42.80 -26.61
C SER A 919 -9.14 -44.20 -26.55
N GLN A 920 -9.41 -44.98 -25.50
CA GLN A 920 -8.95 -46.36 -25.33
C GLN A 920 -9.69 -47.38 -26.22
N LEU A 921 -10.87 -47.05 -26.77
CA LEU A 921 -11.64 -47.94 -27.65
C LEU A 921 -11.21 -47.85 -29.13
N TYR A 922 -10.29 -46.95 -29.49
CA TYR A 922 -9.70 -46.87 -30.82
C TYR A 922 -8.67 -48.01 -31.01
N GLY A 923 -9.18 -49.21 -31.29
CA GLY A 923 -8.39 -50.43 -31.45
C GLY A 923 -7.42 -50.43 -32.65
N ALA A 924 -6.59 -51.46 -32.71
CA ALA A 924 -5.41 -51.63 -33.58
C ALA A 924 -5.64 -51.54 -35.12
N SER A 925 -6.87 -51.37 -35.60
CA SER A 925 -7.17 -51.34 -37.05
C SER A 925 -7.47 -49.95 -37.62
N LYS A 926 -7.48 -48.87 -36.81
CA LYS A 926 -7.92 -47.52 -37.25
C LYS A 926 -7.25 -46.33 -36.55
N GLY A 927 -5.93 -46.38 -36.29
CA GLY A 927 -5.16 -45.13 -36.24
C GLY A 927 -4.06 -44.98 -35.20
N TYR A 928 -4.04 -45.76 -34.11
CA TYR A 928 -2.85 -46.26 -33.39
C TYR A 928 -3.12 -46.49 -31.90
N HIS A 929 -2.34 -47.42 -31.36
CA HIS A 929 -2.54 -48.27 -30.20
C HIS A 929 -1.96 -47.60 -28.93
N TYR A 930 -2.77 -47.40 -27.87
CA TYR A 930 -2.24 -47.45 -26.50
C TYR A 930 -1.72 -48.88 -26.31
N PRO A 931 -0.40 -49.16 -26.35
CA PRO A 931 0.10 -50.50 -26.59
C PRO A 931 -0.17 -51.46 -25.40
N GLY A 932 -0.81 -50.94 -24.34
CA GLY A 932 -0.96 -51.58 -23.06
C GLY A 932 0.25 -51.26 -22.18
N PRO A 933 0.16 -51.51 -20.86
CA PRO A 933 1.31 -51.37 -19.95
C PRO A 933 2.53 -52.18 -20.38
N SER A 934 2.34 -53.27 -21.15
CA SER A 934 3.38 -54.23 -21.56
C SER A 934 4.41 -53.72 -22.59
N THR A 935 4.25 -52.50 -23.06
CA THR A 935 4.96 -51.94 -24.23
C THR A 935 5.37 -50.48 -24.02
N ALA A 936 4.93 -49.87 -22.91
CA ALA A 936 5.45 -48.59 -22.48
C ALA A 936 6.90 -48.77 -21.98
N PRO A 937 7.80 -47.81 -22.21
CA PRO A 937 9.17 -47.89 -21.69
C PRO A 937 9.21 -47.84 -20.15
N TYR A 938 8.14 -47.37 -19.51
CA TYR A 938 8.05 -47.24 -18.05
C TYR A 938 7.05 -48.24 -17.46
N THR A 939 7.29 -48.66 -16.23
CA THR A 939 6.34 -49.45 -15.43
C THR A 939 5.84 -48.61 -14.27
N VAL A 940 4.53 -48.40 -14.17
CA VAL A 940 3.90 -47.75 -13.00
C VAL A 940 3.38 -48.83 -12.06
N GLN A 941 3.57 -48.64 -10.76
CA GLN A 941 3.12 -49.57 -9.71
C GLN A 941 2.42 -48.79 -8.61
N ILE A 942 1.20 -49.16 -8.26
CA ILE A 942 0.49 -48.60 -7.11
C ILE A 942 0.80 -49.44 -5.87
N SER A 943 1.07 -48.77 -4.76
CA SER A 943 1.49 -49.36 -3.47
C SER A 943 0.48 -50.33 -2.85
N THR A 944 -0.78 -50.31 -3.31
CA THR A 944 -1.86 -51.18 -2.85
C THR A 944 -2.54 -51.89 -4.02
N SER A 945 -3.19 -53.02 -3.71
CA SER A 945 -3.97 -53.83 -4.67
C SER A 945 -5.47 -53.53 -4.66
N SER A 946 -5.97 -52.83 -3.65
CA SER A 946 -7.36 -52.37 -3.53
C SER A 946 -7.49 -51.25 -2.51
N ILE A 947 -8.48 -50.39 -2.67
CA ILE A 947 -8.82 -49.30 -1.73
C ILE A 947 -10.27 -49.48 -1.28
N ALA A 948 -10.51 -49.32 0.01
CA ALA A 948 -11.85 -49.24 0.61
C ALA A 948 -11.95 -47.89 1.34
N LEU A 949 -13.06 -47.18 1.14
CA LEU A 949 -13.35 -45.88 1.74
C LEU A 949 -14.81 -45.86 2.19
N ASP A 950 -15.11 -45.21 3.31
CA ASP A 950 -16.46 -44.73 3.60
C ASP A 950 -16.73 -43.39 2.87
N SER A 951 -18.00 -42.99 2.79
CA SER A 951 -18.36 -41.67 2.25
C SER A 951 -17.67 -40.54 3.03
N PHE A 952 -16.99 -39.67 2.29
CA PHE A 952 -16.11 -38.58 2.75
C PHE A 952 -14.82 -39.01 3.46
N GLU A 953 -14.53 -40.32 3.54
CA GLU A 953 -13.22 -40.80 3.99
C GLU A 953 -12.16 -40.45 2.94
N GLN A 954 -10.98 -40.04 3.44
CA GLN A 954 -9.81 -39.77 2.62
C GLN A 954 -8.70 -40.78 2.85
N LEU A 955 -7.99 -41.15 1.78
CA LEU A 955 -6.82 -42.00 1.85
C LEU A 955 -5.71 -41.48 0.93
N THR A 956 -4.47 -41.52 1.43
CA THR A 956 -3.26 -41.28 0.61
C THR A 956 -2.78 -42.58 -0.01
N VAL A 957 -2.48 -42.56 -1.31
CA VAL A 957 -2.02 -43.70 -2.09
C VAL A 957 -0.75 -43.32 -2.84
N HIS A 958 0.24 -44.21 -2.86
CA HIS A 958 1.54 -43.96 -3.51
C HIS A 958 1.68 -44.77 -4.80
N ALA A 959 2.39 -44.21 -5.79
CA ALA A 959 2.88 -44.88 -6.99
C ALA A 959 4.41 -44.84 -7.08
N GLN A 960 4.99 -45.91 -7.60
CA GLN A 960 6.38 -45.99 -8.01
C GLN A 960 6.46 -46.18 -9.53
N VAL A 961 7.34 -45.41 -10.18
CA VAL A 961 7.60 -45.54 -11.62
C VAL A 961 9.02 -46.07 -11.83
N LEU A 962 9.14 -47.12 -12.63
CA LEU A 962 10.41 -47.74 -13.02
C LEU A 962 10.70 -47.47 -14.50
N ASP A 963 11.95 -47.17 -14.82
CA ASP A 963 12.49 -47.01 -16.16
C ASP A 963 12.65 -48.38 -16.88
N PRO A 964 13.03 -48.41 -18.18
CA PRO A 964 13.22 -49.68 -18.91
C PRO A 964 14.28 -50.61 -18.32
N SER A 965 15.17 -50.11 -17.46
CA SER A 965 16.20 -50.89 -16.77
C SER A 965 15.72 -51.42 -15.41
N GLY A 966 14.49 -51.09 -15.01
CA GLY A 966 13.88 -51.45 -13.74
C GLY A 966 14.34 -50.59 -12.57
N GLN A 967 14.94 -49.42 -12.82
CA GLN A 967 15.31 -48.47 -11.77
C GLN A 967 14.22 -47.40 -11.58
N PRO A 968 13.99 -46.89 -10.35
CA PRO A 968 13.09 -45.76 -10.16
C PRO A 968 13.48 -44.56 -11.02
N VAL A 969 12.48 -43.91 -11.63
CA VAL A 969 12.70 -42.67 -12.40
C VAL A 969 13.16 -41.54 -11.49
N SER A 970 13.90 -40.57 -12.04
CA SER A 970 14.39 -39.42 -11.28
C SER A 970 13.35 -38.30 -11.08
N ASP A 971 12.24 -38.37 -11.81
CA ASP A 971 11.17 -37.35 -11.89
C ASP A 971 9.79 -37.94 -11.52
N PRO A 972 9.63 -38.55 -10.33
CA PRO A 972 8.35 -39.16 -9.93
C PRO A 972 7.22 -38.14 -9.77
N GLU A 973 7.54 -36.84 -9.72
CA GLU A 973 6.56 -35.75 -9.68
C GLU A 973 5.73 -35.58 -10.97
N GLU A 974 6.15 -36.22 -12.07
CA GLU A 974 5.37 -36.22 -13.32
C GLU A 974 4.24 -37.28 -13.33
N VAL A 975 4.05 -38.03 -12.25
CA VAL A 975 2.90 -38.93 -12.11
C VAL A 975 1.62 -38.11 -12.00
N ILE A 976 0.62 -38.52 -12.76
CA ILE A 976 -0.71 -37.90 -12.81
C ILE A 976 -1.74 -38.95 -12.40
N TRP A 977 -2.65 -38.56 -11.51
CA TRP A 977 -3.72 -39.39 -11.02
C TRP A 977 -5.08 -38.89 -11.52
N TYR A 978 -5.97 -39.82 -11.83
CA TYR A 978 -7.39 -39.52 -12.03
C TYR A 978 -8.27 -40.68 -11.58
N SER A 979 -9.52 -40.37 -11.24
CA SER A 979 -10.55 -41.37 -10.95
C SER A 979 -11.33 -41.67 -12.24
N ASP A 980 -11.68 -42.93 -12.49
CA ASP A 980 -12.55 -43.28 -13.61
C ASP A 980 -13.99 -42.78 -13.37
N ASP A 981 -14.40 -42.57 -12.13
CA ASP A 981 -15.70 -41.99 -11.77
C ASP A 981 -15.57 -41.11 -10.52
N ALA A 982 -15.34 -39.81 -10.74
CA ALA A 982 -15.26 -38.83 -9.67
C ALA A 982 -16.59 -38.60 -8.95
N SER A 983 -17.73 -39.07 -9.47
CA SER A 983 -19.00 -38.98 -8.75
C SER A 983 -19.05 -39.95 -7.57
N LEU A 984 -18.28 -41.06 -7.63
CA LEU A 984 -18.13 -42.05 -6.57
C LEU A 984 -16.92 -41.77 -5.68
N ALA A 985 -15.75 -41.47 -6.27
CA ALA A 985 -14.55 -41.10 -5.52
C ALA A 985 -13.72 -40.07 -6.28
N ARG A 986 -13.44 -38.92 -5.67
CA ARG A 986 -12.70 -37.80 -6.30
C ARG A 986 -11.27 -37.72 -5.82
N LEU A 987 -10.44 -36.99 -6.56
CA LEU A 987 -9.08 -36.65 -6.12
C LEU A 987 -9.03 -35.24 -5.54
N LEU A 988 -8.32 -35.14 -4.43
CA LEU A 988 -7.93 -33.86 -3.81
C LEU A 988 -6.50 -33.48 -4.20
N GLN A 989 -5.64 -34.48 -4.41
CA GLN A 989 -4.31 -34.32 -4.98
C GLN A 989 -4.19 -35.26 -6.19
N SER A 990 -4.06 -34.68 -7.39
CA SER A 990 -4.01 -35.43 -8.66
C SER A 990 -2.59 -35.56 -9.24
N ARG A 991 -1.56 -35.14 -8.52
CA ARG A 991 -0.19 -35.01 -9.04
C ARG A 991 0.86 -35.45 -8.04
N GLY A 992 1.94 -35.99 -8.59
CA GLY A 992 3.10 -36.46 -7.85
C GLY A 992 3.06 -37.96 -7.59
N ALA A 993 4.08 -38.45 -6.88
CA ALA A 993 4.16 -39.86 -6.49
C ALA A 993 3.02 -40.29 -5.56
N GLU A 994 2.27 -39.33 -5.01
CA GLU A 994 1.18 -39.54 -4.06
C GLU A 994 -0.12 -38.93 -4.60
N ALA A 995 -1.24 -39.55 -4.24
CA ALA A 995 -2.58 -39.03 -4.47
C ALA A 995 -3.40 -39.12 -3.19
N VAL A 996 -4.22 -38.10 -2.96
CA VAL A 996 -5.25 -38.09 -1.91
C VAL A 996 -6.60 -38.28 -2.59
N ILE A 997 -7.26 -39.39 -2.28
CA ILE A 997 -8.58 -39.75 -2.80
C ILE A 997 -9.63 -39.61 -1.70
N GLU A 998 -10.83 -39.14 -2.06
CA GLU A 998 -11.99 -39.01 -1.16
C GLU A 998 -13.18 -39.81 -1.70
N GLY A 999 -13.81 -40.63 -0.86
CA GLY A 999 -15.08 -41.30 -1.19
C GLY A 999 -16.24 -40.31 -1.16
N LEU A 1000 -17.22 -40.44 -2.07
CA LEU A 1000 -18.38 -39.53 -2.14
C LEU A 1000 -19.72 -40.27 -2.11
N SER A 1001 -19.82 -41.39 -2.82
CA SER A 1001 -21.07 -42.14 -2.96
C SER A 1001 -20.78 -43.63 -3.08
N ALA A 1002 -21.62 -44.45 -2.47
CA ALA A 1002 -21.43 -45.90 -2.45
C ALA A 1002 -21.35 -46.48 -3.87
N GLY A 1003 -20.35 -47.34 -4.10
CA GLY A 1003 -20.07 -47.89 -5.41
C GLY A 1003 -18.63 -48.36 -5.56
N SER A 1004 -18.22 -48.64 -6.79
CA SER A 1004 -16.83 -48.95 -7.08
C SER A 1004 -16.37 -48.25 -8.36
N THR A 1005 -15.16 -47.72 -8.31
CA THR A 1005 -14.49 -47.06 -9.44
C THR A 1005 -13.03 -47.50 -9.51
N GLU A 1006 -12.30 -47.07 -10.54
CA GLU A 1006 -10.86 -47.28 -10.65
C GLU A 1006 -10.12 -45.97 -10.37
N LEU A 1007 -9.08 -46.04 -9.55
CA LEU A 1007 -8.07 -44.99 -9.45
C LEU A 1007 -6.92 -45.36 -10.39
N VAL A 1008 -6.51 -44.42 -11.24
CA VAL A 1008 -5.49 -44.62 -12.26
C VAL A 1008 -4.30 -43.70 -11.99
N ALA A 1009 -3.10 -44.28 -11.92
CA ALA A 1009 -1.83 -43.58 -11.91
C ALA A 1009 -1.20 -43.65 -13.30
N MET A 1010 -0.82 -42.51 -13.87
CA MET A 1010 -0.22 -42.44 -15.21
C MET A 1010 1.12 -41.71 -15.19
N TYR A 1011 2.06 -42.18 -16.02
CA TYR A 1011 3.35 -41.52 -16.25
C TYR A 1011 3.79 -41.74 -17.70
N LYS A 1012 3.95 -40.66 -18.48
CA LYS A 1012 4.39 -40.69 -19.89
C LYS A 1012 3.72 -41.78 -20.73
N GLY A 1013 2.44 -42.02 -20.48
CA GLY A 1013 1.64 -43.03 -21.17
C GLY A 1013 1.69 -44.45 -20.62
N ALA A 1014 2.51 -44.76 -19.61
CA ALA A 1014 2.34 -45.97 -18.80
C ALA A 1014 1.25 -45.73 -17.74
N GLU A 1015 0.43 -46.74 -17.44
CA GLU A 1015 -0.60 -46.62 -16.41
C GLU A 1015 -0.65 -47.84 -15.49
N ALA A 1016 -1.10 -47.61 -14.26
CA ALA A 1016 -1.50 -48.64 -13.31
C ALA A 1016 -2.87 -48.27 -12.76
N LYS A 1017 -3.69 -49.29 -12.48
CA LYS A 1017 -5.04 -49.11 -11.95
C LYS A 1017 -5.20 -49.86 -10.64
N VAL A 1018 -6.02 -49.31 -9.76
CA VAL A 1018 -6.45 -49.97 -8.53
C VAL A 1018 -7.94 -49.74 -8.32
N THR A 1019 -8.66 -50.77 -7.91
CA THR A 1019 -10.09 -50.65 -7.60
C THR A 1019 -10.28 -49.90 -6.29
N VAL A 1020 -11.16 -48.91 -6.31
CA VAL A 1020 -11.67 -48.18 -5.15
C VAL A 1020 -13.11 -48.65 -4.91
N SER A 1021 -13.41 -49.05 -3.69
CA SER A 1021 -14.77 -49.36 -3.24
C SER A 1021 -15.17 -48.36 -2.18
N VAL A 1022 -16.28 -47.65 -2.40
CA VAL A 1022 -16.83 -46.70 -1.45
C VAL A 1022 -18.07 -47.33 -0.80
N THR A 1023 -18.10 -47.35 0.53
CA THR A 1023 -19.23 -47.75 1.35
C THR A 1023 -20.01 -46.55 1.86
N GLU A 1024 -21.30 -46.77 2.12
CA GLU A 1024 -22.25 -45.76 2.60
C GLU A 1024 -22.05 -45.43 4.08
#